data_AF-A0A848UXZ9-F1
#
_entry.id   AF-A0A848UXZ9-F1
#
_cell.length_a   1.000
_cell.length_b   1.000
_cell.length_c   1.000
_cell.angle_alpha   90.00
_cell.angle_beta   90.00
_cell.angle_gamma   90.00
#
_symmetry.space_group_name_H-M   'P 1'
#
loop_
_entity.id
_entity.type
_entity.pdbx_description
1 polymer ?
#
loop_
_entity_poly.entity_id
_entity_poly.type
_entity_poly.pdbx_seq_one_letter_code
_entity_poly.pdbx_strand_id
1 'polypeptide(L)'
;MPTRIILIALFFLPFSLFAEKEITVQSSVAEVTLYQQSAHVTRAAKVNLPQGQVLLKFDELHENINPNLVKFSGKGDFSILAVYHNYKIDTISGRDNARKRVQYQKQRQQLVEEMQREQSFLDIFTRELTLLQNHQNFTRPDSGLRVSDLAAAADFMRNRYFDIRKQQIEIEDRVKELNKQIQEIDVANSLLGGVVVNRSLEMFVRVNSRKSQQANLKLSYQMQSAGWYPSYDARVDNIEEPLALEFTASVYQNTGEDWSKVNLTVATGNPNLNTKKPNLLPWYLAGNRPAQPSVYSPGANPNQHLQSMGYNSAITSVTGRILDQHGEPIPFATVVVSGTSTGTNSDMNGYYQLDVPTNGRTLTYSYVGYNNLAFNISMPIMNVVMQSNTAALNEVTIQAKSLSAVTESYISTDDASWDGSGSLFKQRDRVDEFVPQADYAPVRVAYSPINTKYNIETPYTVPSDGKRYAVTLKTYEMEADYIYQCAPKLDKTAYLTAQVSGWEEYNLLAGTMNIYFEDTYIGQSNLDIGFTDDTLDISLGADPSIIIERKRINAKSSRQVIGSKRKDVREWEVTVRNNKNQEIRIQIEDQLPITHEDDIEIERESLSGGKVDEITGMIVWDLRIGRGKSKKVDFKYSIKYPKNMLLAWQ
;
A
#
# COMPACT_ATOMS: atom_id res chain seq x y z
N MET A 1 59.33 75.74 -41.42
CA MET A 1 58.58 75.06 -40.35
C MET A 1 57.78 73.93 -40.97
N PRO A 2 58.13 72.64 -40.76
CA PRO A 2 57.34 71.54 -41.28
C PRO A 2 56.42 70.97 -40.19
N THR A 3 55.14 70.86 -40.55
CA THR A 3 54.05 70.27 -39.78
C THR A 3 54.29 68.75 -39.65
N ARG A 4 54.42 68.24 -38.42
CA ARG A 4 54.56 66.80 -38.14
C ARG A 4 53.17 66.18 -38.02
N ILE A 5 52.88 65.22 -38.89
CA ILE A 5 51.71 64.34 -38.84
C ILE A 5 52.01 63.24 -37.81
N ILE A 6 51.14 63.09 -36.80
CA ILE A 6 51.19 62.00 -35.82
C ILE A 6 50.28 60.87 -36.34
N LEU A 7 50.88 59.72 -36.66
CA LEU A 7 50.18 58.48 -36.97
C LEU A 7 49.87 57.76 -35.64
N ILE A 8 48.59 57.58 -35.31
CA ILE A 8 48.14 56.74 -34.19
C ILE A 8 47.93 55.33 -34.74
N ALA A 9 48.79 54.38 -34.35
CA ALA A 9 48.61 52.96 -34.64
C ALA A 9 47.73 52.33 -33.55
N LEU A 10 46.49 51.95 -33.90
CA LEU A 10 45.61 51.15 -33.06
C LEU A 10 46.09 49.69 -33.06
N PHE A 11 46.60 49.20 -31.93
CA PHE A 11 46.89 47.78 -31.71
C PHE A 11 45.59 47.05 -31.36
N PHE A 12 45.04 46.28 -32.29
CA PHE A 12 43.97 45.31 -32.01
C PHE A 12 44.59 44.07 -31.32
N LEU A 13 44.40 43.94 -30.01
CA LEU A 13 44.66 42.70 -29.28
C LEU A 13 43.51 41.71 -29.54
N PRO A 14 43.78 40.48 -30.03
CA PRO A 14 42.73 39.47 -30.15
C PRO A 14 42.37 38.98 -28.75
N PHE A 15 41.15 39.29 -28.29
CA PHE A 15 40.55 38.62 -27.14
C PHE A 15 40.28 37.16 -27.54
N SER A 16 41.21 36.26 -27.21
CA SER A 16 40.92 34.83 -27.22
C SER A 16 39.95 34.54 -26.08
N LEU A 17 38.67 34.40 -26.39
CA LEU A 17 37.69 33.75 -25.53
C LEU A 17 38.22 32.35 -25.22
N PHE A 18 38.80 32.15 -24.02
CA PHE A 18 39.07 30.81 -23.52
C PHE A 18 37.72 30.12 -23.29
N ALA A 19 37.28 29.33 -24.27
CA ALA A 19 36.21 28.38 -24.05
C ALA A 19 36.66 27.42 -22.95
N GLU A 20 35.97 27.44 -21.81
CA GLU A 20 36.20 26.49 -20.72
C GLU A 20 36.04 25.08 -21.29
N LYS A 21 37.06 24.23 -21.13
CA LYS A 21 37.04 22.89 -21.71
C LYS A 21 36.03 22.03 -20.95
N GLU A 22 34.95 21.65 -21.63
CA GLU A 22 33.94 20.73 -21.11
C GLU A 22 34.31 19.28 -21.42
N ILE A 23 34.16 18.39 -20.44
CA ILE A 23 34.33 16.93 -20.58
C ILE A 23 33.07 16.24 -20.08
N THR A 24 32.37 15.55 -20.98
CA THR A 24 31.27 14.66 -20.60
C THR A 24 31.80 13.43 -19.89
N VAL A 25 31.27 13.16 -18.70
CA VAL A 25 31.69 12.07 -17.81
C VAL A 25 30.70 10.91 -17.93
N GLN A 26 31.18 9.80 -18.48
CA GLN A 26 30.44 8.54 -18.47
C GLN A 26 30.59 7.89 -17.09
N SER A 27 29.46 7.70 -16.41
CA SER A 27 29.41 7.17 -15.04
C SER A 27 28.33 6.09 -14.93
N SER A 28 28.56 5.10 -14.08
CA SER A 28 27.58 4.05 -13.77
C SER A 28 27.40 3.92 -12.27
N VAL A 29 26.22 3.47 -11.84
CA VAL A 29 25.98 3.10 -10.44
C VAL A 29 26.93 1.97 -10.07
N ALA A 30 27.69 2.15 -8.99
CA ALA A 30 28.68 1.18 -8.51
C ALA A 30 28.32 0.60 -7.14
N GLU A 31 27.79 1.45 -6.25
CA GLU A 31 27.46 1.08 -4.87
C GLU A 31 26.06 1.60 -4.55
N VAL A 32 25.24 0.76 -3.92
CA VAL A 32 23.90 1.13 -3.43
C VAL A 32 23.76 0.68 -1.99
N THR A 33 23.42 1.61 -1.09
CA THR A 33 23.01 1.29 0.28
C THR A 33 21.52 1.55 0.44
N LEU A 34 20.74 0.50 0.65
CA LEU A 34 19.32 0.56 0.93
C LEU A 34 19.06 0.77 2.42
N TYR A 35 18.25 1.77 2.72
CA TYR A 35 17.60 1.99 4.01
C TYR A 35 16.13 1.64 3.88
N GLN A 36 15.38 1.57 4.99
CA GLN A 36 13.99 1.12 4.93
C GLN A 36 13.09 1.94 3.98
N GLN A 37 13.39 3.23 3.80
CA GLN A 37 12.58 4.15 2.99
C GLN A 37 13.38 5.01 2.00
N SER A 38 14.67 4.73 1.82
CA SER A 38 15.48 5.44 0.82
C SER A 38 16.68 4.62 0.37
N ALA A 39 17.28 5.01 -0.75
CA ALA A 39 18.56 4.48 -1.20
C ALA A 39 19.63 5.57 -1.21
N HIS A 40 20.83 5.25 -0.76
CA HIS A 40 22.02 6.04 -1.06
C HIS A 40 22.76 5.38 -2.23
N VAL A 41 22.84 6.10 -3.34
CA VAL A 41 23.41 5.62 -4.60
C VAL A 41 24.73 6.34 -4.83
N THR A 42 25.76 5.59 -5.18
CA THR A 42 27.07 6.14 -5.58
C THR A 42 27.43 5.66 -6.98
N ARG A 43 27.59 6.62 -7.88
CA ARG A 43 28.14 6.39 -9.21
C ARG A 43 29.65 6.53 -9.18
N ALA A 44 30.33 5.73 -9.99
CA ALA A 44 31.77 5.84 -10.21
C ALA A 44 32.07 6.19 -11.67
N ALA A 45 33.11 6.98 -11.89
CA ALA A 45 33.65 7.28 -13.21
C ALA A 45 35.17 7.40 -13.16
N LYS A 46 35.82 7.06 -14.28
CA LYS A 46 37.25 7.33 -14.50
C LYS A 46 37.37 8.37 -15.59
N VAL A 47 38.08 9.46 -15.31
CA VAL A 47 38.23 10.58 -16.25
C VAL A 47 39.69 11.00 -16.33
N ASN A 48 40.17 11.25 -17.54
CA ASN A 48 41.48 11.85 -17.77
C ASN A 48 41.34 13.38 -17.68
N LEU A 49 41.81 13.95 -16.56
CA LEU A 49 41.78 15.38 -16.31
C LEU A 49 43.04 16.04 -16.89
N PRO A 50 42.93 16.97 -17.86
CA PRO A 50 44.06 17.77 -18.29
C PRO A 50 44.48 18.77 -17.19
N GLN A 51 45.67 19.35 -17.33
CA GLN A 51 46.11 20.45 -16.49
C GLN A 51 45.23 21.69 -16.70
N GLY A 52 44.89 22.38 -15.61
CA GLY A 52 44.08 23.60 -15.61
C GLY A 52 42.63 23.38 -15.16
N GLN A 53 41.78 24.38 -15.43
CA GLN A 53 40.35 24.34 -15.14
C GLN A 53 39.58 23.60 -16.22
N VAL A 54 38.65 22.74 -15.78
CA VAL A 54 37.82 21.90 -16.64
C VAL A 54 36.42 21.82 -16.06
N LEU A 55 35.43 21.85 -16.93
CA LEU A 55 34.04 21.60 -16.55
C LEU A 55 33.69 20.15 -16.82
N LEU A 56 33.36 19.39 -15.78
CA LEU A 56 32.92 18.00 -15.90
C LEU A 56 31.40 17.96 -15.96
N LYS A 57 30.84 17.40 -17.04
CA LYS A 57 29.40 17.26 -17.23
C LYS A 57 28.98 15.81 -17.02
N PHE A 58 28.17 15.55 -15.99
CA PHE A 58 27.44 14.29 -15.83
C PHE A 58 26.06 14.47 -16.49
N ASP A 59 25.89 13.83 -17.64
CA ASP A 59 24.68 13.92 -18.47
C ASP A 59 23.72 12.76 -18.16
N GLU A 60 22.46 12.92 -18.58
CA GLU A 60 21.42 11.90 -18.55
C GLU A 60 21.13 11.30 -17.16
N LEU A 61 21.29 12.10 -16.10
CA LEU A 61 20.88 11.69 -14.76
C LEU A 61 19.35 11.77 -14.64
N HIS A 62 18.76 10.87 -13.85
CA HIS A 62 17.31 10.85 -13.66
C HIS A 62 16.83 12.09 -12.89
N GLU A 63 15.66 12.65 -13.27
CA GLU A 63 15.14 13.89 -12.68
C GLU A 63 14.75 13.79 -11.18
N ASN A 64 14.50 12.58 -10.70
CA ASN A 64 14.17 12.29 -9.29
C ASN A 64 15.36 12.51 -8.34
N ILE A 65 16.57 12.71 -8.85
CA ILE A 65 17.74 13.03 -8.02
C ILE A 65 17.58 14.46 -7.53
N ASN A 66 17.62 14.66 -6.20
CA ASN A 66 17.64 16.00 -5.64
C ASN A 66 19.04 16.62 -5.81
N PRO A 67 19.23 17.62 -6.69
CA PRO A 67 20.55 18.17 -7.01
C PRO A 67 21.22 18.84 -5.81
N ASN A 68 20.45 19.32 -4.82
CA ASN A 68 20.99 19.98 -3.63
C ASN A 68 21.63 19.01 -2.63
N LEU A 69 21.32 17.71 -2.75
CA LEU A 69 21.85 16.65 -1.88
C LEU A 69 22.91 15.79 -2.58
N VAL A 70 23.28 16.16 -3.81
CA VAL A 70 24.36 15.50 -4.56
C VAL A 70 25.71 15.88 -3.94
N LYS A 71 26.50 14.86 -3.64
CA LYS A 71 27.88 15.01 -3.16
C LYS A 71 28.83 14.52 -4.23
N PHE A 72 29.80 15.36 -4.56
CA PHE A 72 30.89 14.99 -5.46
C PHE A 72 32.17 14.76 -4.66
N SER A 73 32.87 13.67 -4.96
CA SER A 73 34.19 13.37 -4.39
C SER A 73 35.05 12.68 -5.43
N GLY A 74 36.35 12.58 -5.19
CA GLY A 74 37.23 11.82 -6.06
C GLY A 74 38.62 11.63 -5.48
N LYS A 75 39.35 10.67 -6.04
CA LYS A 75 40.75 10.39 -5.72
C LYS A 75 41.64 10.90 -6.86
N GLY A 76 42.59 11.78 -6.54
CA GLY A 76 43.51 12.42 -7.48
C GLY A 76 43.99 13.78 -6.94
N ASP A 77 45.01 14.37 -7.58
CA ASP A 77 45.57 15.68 -7.21
C ASP A 77 44.83 16.83 -7.91
N PHE A 78 43.55 17.02 -7.59
CA PHE A 78 42.70 18.08 -8.16
C PHE A 78 41.78 18.67 -7.09
N SER A 79 41.25 19.87 -7.36
CA SER A 79 40.32 20.57 -6.46
C SER A 79 38.99 20.82 -7.14
N ILE A 80 37.89 20.71 -6.37
CA ILE A 80 36.53 21.04 -6.83
C ILE A 80 36.30 22.52 -6.54
N LEU A 81 35.98 23.28 -7.56
CA LEU A 81 35.78 24.73 -7.47
C LEU A 81 34.29 25.10 -7.36
N ALA A 82 33.42 24.41 -8.10
CA ALA A 82 31.98 24.65 -8.09
C ALA A 82 31.21 23.39 -8.51
N VAL A 83 29.99 23.27 -8.00
CA VAL A 83 29.00 22.28 -8.43
C VAL A 83 27.70 23.02 -8.70
N TYR A 84 27.10 22.79 -9.87
CA TYR A 84 25.78 23.31 -10.21
C TYR A 84 25.05 22.32 -11.11
N HIS A 85 23.77 22.58 -11.39
CA HIS A 85 22.94 21.67 -12.16
C HIS A 85 22.13 22.42 -13.20
N ASN A 86 21.66 21.68 -14.20
CA ASN A 86 20.68 22.12 -15.18
C ASN A 86 19.67 21.00 -15.42
N TYR A 87 18.53 21.33 -16.03
CA TYR A 87 17.59 20.34 -16.52
C TYR A 87 17.51 20.42 -18.03
N LYS A 88 17.78 19.29 -18.68
CA LYS A 88 17.59 19.13 -20.12
C LYS A 88 16.17 18.63 -20.35
N ILE A 89 15.44 19.34 -21.19
CA ILE A 89 14.08 18.98 -21.60
C ILE A 89 14.16 18.44 -23.01
N ASP A 90 13.88 17.15 -23.18
CA ASP A 90 13.78 16.53 -24.48
C ASP A 90 12.31 16.31 -24.87
N THR A 91 11.94 16.79 -26.05
CA THR A 91 10.58 16.72 -26.63
C THR A 91 10.56 15.85 -27.88
N ILE A 92 11.39 14.81 -27.93
CA ILE A 92 11.45 13.88 -29.06
C ILE A 92 10.25 12.90 -29.06
N SER A 93 9.86 12.38 -27.89
CA SER A 93 8.80 11.38 -27.77
C SER A 93 7.39 11.98 -27.96
N GLY A 94 6.74 11.66 -29.08
CA GLY A 94 5.36 12.07 -29.37
C GLY A 94 5.21 13.30 -30.28
N ARG A 95 6.30 13.85 -30.82
CA ARG A 95 6.24 14.92 -31.85
C ARG A 95 5.55 14.44 -33.13
N ASP A 96 5.82 13.22 -33.57
CA ASP A 96 5.15 12.61 -34.71
C ASP A 96 3.68 12.29 -34.41
N ASN A 97 3.37 11.86 -33.18
CA ASN A 97 1.98 11.69 -32.73
C ASN A 97 1.24 13.04 -32.72
N ALA A 98 1.88 14.13 -32.28
CA ALA A 98 1.28 15.47 -32.32
C ALA A 98 0.99 15.92 -33.76
N ARG A 99 1.92 15.67 -34.71
CA ARG A 99 1.69 15.92 -36.14
C ARG A 99 0.54 15.08 -36.71
N LYS A 100 0.49 13.78 -36.37
CA LYS A 100 -0.61 12.89 -36.77
C LYS A 100 -1.96 13.32 -36.19
N ARG A 101 -2.02 13.77 -34.93
CA ARG A 101 -3.26 14.33 -34.33
C ARG A 101 -3.78 15.52 -35.12
N VAL A 102 -2.91 16.47 -35.47
CA VAL A 102 -3.29 17.63 -36.28
C VAL A 102 -3.80 17.19 -37.66
N GLN A 103 -3.16 16.18 -38.27
CA GLN A 103 -3.61 15.61 -39.54
C GLN A 103 -4.98 14.93 -39.42
N TYR A 104 -5.20 14.09 -38.40
CA TYR A 104 -6.48 13.41 -38.15
C TYR A 104 -7.60 14.41 -37.85
N GLN A 105 -7.33 15.45 -37.07
CA GLN A 105 -8.29 16.54 -36.82
C GLN A 105 -8.71 17.23 -38.13
N LYS A 106 -7.75 17.50 -39.02
CA LYS A 106 -8.04 18.11 -40.34
C LYS A 106 -8.88 17.17 -41.22
N GLN A 107 -8.54 15.89 -41.29
CA GLN A 107 -9.29 14.90 -42.08
C GLN A 107 -10.71 14.71 -41.55
N ARG A 108 -10.85 14.59 -40.23
CA ARG A 108 -12.16 14.50 -39.55
C ARG A 108 -13.04 15.71 -39.88
N GLN A 109 -12.47 16.92 -39.81
CA GLN A 109 -13.20 18.14 -40.13
C GLN A 109 -13.73 18.14 -41.58
N GLN A 110 -12.92 17.69 -42.54
CA GLN A 110 -13.34 17.59 -43.95
C GLN A 110 -14.50 16.61 -44.15
N LEU A 111 -14.45 15.45 -43.49
CA LEU A 111 -15.53 14.45 -43.56
C LEU A 111 -16.82 14.93 -42.90
N VAL A 112 -16.72 15.65 -41.77
CA VAL A 112 -17.89 16.26 -41.11
C VAL A 112 -18.55 17.30 -42.01
N GLU A 113 -17.75 18.14 -42.67
CA GLU A 113 -18.26 19.12 -43.63
C GLU A 113 -18.94 18.45 -44.84
N GLU A 114 -18.39 17.33 -45.32
CA GLU A 114 -19.02 16.54 -46.39
C GLU A 114 -20.35 15.91 -45.96
N MET A 115 -20.38 15.32 -44.76
CA MET A 115 -21.58 14.73 -44.20
C MET A 115 -22.68 15.78 -44.00
N GLN A 116 -22.32 17.00 -43.56
CA GLN A 116 -23.27 18.11 -43.44
C GLN A 116 -23.84 18.55 -44.79
N ARG A 117 -23.04 18.51 -45.87
CA ARG A 117 -23.53 18.79 -47.23
C ARG A 117 -24.54 17.73 -47.67
N GLU A 118 -24.22 16.45 -47.49
CA GLU A 118 -25.11 15.34 -47.81
C GLU A 118 -26.43 15.42 -47.00
N GLN A 119 -26.35 15.71 -45.70
CA GLN A 119 -27.52 15.91 -44.85
C GLN A 119 -28.40 17.09 -45.31
N SER A 120 -27.80 18.13 -45.88
CA SER A 120 -28.53 19.27 -46.45
C SER A 120 -29.32 18.85 -47.70
N PHE A 121 -28.76 17.98 -48.55
CA PHE A 121 -29.49 17.40 -49.67
C PHE A 121 -30.63 16.49 -49.21
N LEU A 122 -30.41 15.71 -48.15
CA LEU A 122 -31.47 14.88 -47.56
C LEU A 122 -32.65 15.74 -47.07
N ASP A 123 -32.38 16.88 -46.42
CA ASP A 123 -33.42 17.84 -46.00
C ASP A 123 -34.19 18.41 -47.21
N ILE A 124 -33.49 18.78 -48.29
CA ILE A 124 -34.12 19.28 -49.52
C ILE A 124 -35.09 18.22 -50.09
N PHE A 125 -34.64 16.98 -50.26
CA PHE A 125 -35.47 15.89 -50.78
C PHE A 125 -36.62 15.53 -49.83
N THR A 126 -36.41 15.64 -48.53
CA THR A 126 -37.46 15.43 -47.52
C THR A 126 -38.56 16.48 -47.64
N ARG A 127 -38.19 17.76 -47.78
CA ARG A 127 -39.15 18.85 -47.98
C ARG A 127 -39.91 18.71 -49.29
N GLU A 128 -39.22 18.32 -50.36
CA GLU A 128 -39.86 18.05 -51.65
C GLU A 128 -40.88 16.92 -51.54
N LEU A 129 -40.53 15.82 -50.87
CA LEU A 129 -41.44 14.72 -50.59
C LEU A 129 -42.69 15.18 -49.82
N THR A 130 -42.51 15.99 -48.78
CA THR A 130 -43.61 16.57 -47.99
C THR A 130 -44.52 17.44 -48.85
N LEU A 131 -43.95 18.26 -49.75
CA LEU A 131 -44.74 19.05 -50.69
C LEU A 131 -45.60 18.17 -51.60
N LEU A 132 -45.03 17.08 -52.15
CA LEU A 132 -45.78 16.13 -52.97
C LEU A 132 -46.88 15.42 -52.17
N GLN A 133 -46.61 15.03 -50.92
CA GLN A 133 -47.60 14.40 -50.04
C GLN A 133 -48.79 15.31 -49.71
N ASN A 134 -48.53 16.60 -49.50
CA ASN A 134 -49.57 17.57 -49.18
C ASN A 134 -50.49 17.89 -50.38
N HIS A 135 -50.09 17.53 -51.61
CA HIS A 135 -50.84 17.80 -52.84
C HIS A 135 -51.35 16.52 -53.53
N GLN A 136 -51.73 15.49 -52.76
CA GLN A 136 -52.24 14.21 -53.28
C GLN A 136 -53.73 14.25 -53.70
N ASN A 137 -54.48 15.27 -53.29
CA ASN A 137 -55.91 15.39 -53.60
C ASN A 137 -56.13 16.21 -54.88
N PHE A 138 -56.26 15.52 -56.02
CA PHE A 138 -56.45 16.15 -57.34
C PHE A 138 -57.92 16.50 -57.67
N THR A 139 -58.87 16.21 -56.78
CA THR A 139 -60.30 16.34 -57.08
C THR A 139 -60.99 17.47 -56.34
N ARG A 140 -61.57 18.40 -57.12
CA ARG A 140 -62.69 19.25 -56.72
C ARG A 140 -63.94 18.73 -57.45
N PRO A 141 -65.11 18.61 -56.81
CA PRO A 141 -66.36 18.44 -57.55
C PRO A 141 -66.49 19.63 -58.53
N ASP A 142 -66.76 19.38 -59.80
CA ASP A 142 -66.90 20.35 -60.92
C ASP A 142 -65.62 20.90 -61.62
N SER A 143 -64.45 20.26 -61.49
CA SER A 143 -63.20 20.76 -62.11
C SER A 143 -63.03 20.51 -63.63
N GLY A 144 -63.89 19.73 -64.28
CA GLY A 144 -63.78 19.43 -65.72
C GLY A 144 -62.53 18.60 -66.13
N LEU A 145 -61.80 18.02 -65.17
CA LEU A 145 -60.58 17.23 -65.41
C LEU A 145 -60.87 15.94 -66.19
N ARG A 146 -60.09 15.67 -67.23
CA ARG A 146 -60.20 14.43 -68.02
C ARG A 146 -59.44 13.29 -67.31
N VAL A 147 -59.88 12.05 -67.51
CA VAL A 147 -59.20 10.85 -66.99
C VAL A 147 -57.73 10.79 -67.42
N SER A 148 -57.40 11.30 -68.61
CA SER A 148 -56.02 11.42 -69.11
C SER A 148 -55.12 12.32 -68.26
N ASP A 149 -55.68 13.41 -67.72
CA ASP A 149 -54.91 14.39 -66.94
C ASP A 149 -54.59 13.83 -65.55
N LEU A 150 -55.54 13.08 -64.97
CA LEU A 150 -55.34 12.33 -63.74
C LEU A 150 -54.30 11.21 -63.90
N ALA A 151 -54.32 10.50 -65.03
CA ALA A 151 -53.31 9.48 -65.33
C ALA A 151 -51.90 10.09 -65.45
N ALA A 152 -51.76 11.20 -66.17
CA ALA A 152 -50.49 11.91 -66.32
C ALA A 152 -49.96 12.45 -64.97
N ALA A 153 -50.83 13.00 -64.12
CA ALA A 153 -50.46 13.45 -62.78
C ALA A 153 -50.02 12.29 -61.89
N ALA A 154 -50.74 11.16 -61.92
CA ALA A 154 -50.37 9.95 -61.19
C ALA A 154 -49.01 9.39 -61.64
N ASP A 155 -48.72 9.39 -62.94
CA ASP A 155 -47.43 8.97 -63.49
C ASP A 155 -46.29 9.90 -63.07
N PHE A 156 -46.49 11.21 -63.16
CA PHE A 156 -45.52 12.19 -62.66
C PHE A 156 -45.22 11.99 -61.17
N MET A 157 -46.25 11.88 -60.33
CA MET A 157 -46.10 11.70 -58.89
C MET A 157 -45.36 10.40 -58.55
N ARG A 158 -45.71 9.30 -59.22
CA ARG A 158 -45.05 8.00 -59.04
C ARG A 158 -43.57 8.04 -59.40
N ASN A 159 -43.24 8.61 -60.56
CA ASN A 159 -41.85 8.72 -61.01
C ASN A 159 -41.04 9.64 -60.11
N ARG A 160 -41.59 10.81 -59.75
CA ARG A 160 -40.87 11.75 -58.88
C ARG A 160 -40.70 11.21 -57.46
N TYR A 161 -41.69 10.51 -56.91
CA TYR A 161 -41.57 9.84 -55.61
C TYR A 161 -40.47 8.77 -55.65
N PHE A 162 -40.41 7.98 -56.72
CA PHE A 162 -39.35 6.99 -56.92
C PHE A 162 -37.97 7.64 -56.97
N ASP A 163 -37.80 8.71 -57.76
CA ASP A 163 -36.53 9.43 -57.88
C ASP A 163 -36.09 10.04 -56.55
N ILE A 164 -37.00 10.70 -55.82
CA ILE A 164 -36.71 11.29 -54.51
C ILE A 164 -36.28 10.20 -53.53
N ARG A 165 -37.04 9.10 -53.44
CA ARG A 165 -36.69 7.99 -52.52
C ARG A 165 -35.36 7.36 -52.88
N LYS A 166 -35.06 7.19 -54.17
CA LYS A 166 -33.77 6.69 -54.63
C LYS A 166 -32.64 7.62 -54.19
N GLN A 167 -32.77 8.93 -54.38
CA GLN A 167 -31.78 9.91 -53.94
C GLN A 167 -31.62 9.94 -52.42
N GLN A 168 -32.71 9.86 -51.66
CA GLN A 168 -32.66 9.79 -50.19
C GLN A 168 -31.84 8.58 -49.72
N ILE A 169 -32.06 7.39 -50.29
CA ILE A 169 -31.32 6.17 -49.94
C ILE A 169 -29.83 6.32 -50.28
N GLU A 170 -29.50 6.82 -51.48
CA GLU A 170 -28.10 7.05 -51.90
C GLU A 170 -27.37 8.02 -50.95
N ILE A 171 -28.06 9.07 -50.51
CA ILE A 171 -27.52 10.05 -49.56
C ILE A 171 -27.37 9.44 -48.16
N GLU A 172 -28.37 8.69 -47.67
CA GLU A 172 -28.32 8.00 -46.38
C GLU A 172 -27.16 7.00 -46.30
N ASP A 173 -26.94 6.23 -47.37
CA ASP A 173 -25.80 5.33 -47.50
C ASP A 173 -24.46 6.09 -47.45
N ARG A 174 -24.38 7.24 -48.12
CA ARG A 174 -23.19 8.09 -48.10
C ARG A 174 -22.93 8.71 -46.72
N VAL A 175 -23.97 9.18 -46.04
CA VAL A 175 -23.87 9.70 -44.66
C VAL A 175 -23.40 8.60 -43.71
N LYS A 176 -23.89 7.36 -43.88
CA LYS A 176 -23.45 6.20 -43.10
C LYS A 176 -21.96 5.89 -43.32
N GLU A 177 -21.50 5.93 -44.56
CA GLU A 177 -20.09 5.71 -44.89
C GLU A 177 -19.17 6.82 -44.35
N LEU A 178 -19.58 8.09 -44.47
CA LEU A 178 -18.84 9.22 -43.90
C LEU A 178 -18.73 9.12 -42.37
N ASN A 179 -19.81 8.72 -41.69
CA ASN A 179 -19.79 8.48 -40.24
C ASN A 179 -18.82 7.37 -39.85
N LYS A 180 -18.76 6.29 -40.62
CA LYS A 180 -17.81 5.19 -40.40
C LYS A 180 -16.36 5.69 -40.51
N GLN A 181 -16.04 6.47 -41.54
CA GLN A 181 -14.70 7.04 -41.71
C GLN A 181 -14.32 8.02 -40.58
N ILE A 182 -15.28 8.81 -40.08
CA ILE A 182 -15.08 9.67 -38.90
C ILE A 182 -14.75 8.83 -37.67
N GLN A 183 -15.48 7.73 -37.43
CA GLN A 183 -15.22 6.82 -36.31
C GLN A 183 -13.84 6.16 -36.40
N GLU A 184 -13.42 5.71 -37.59
CA GLU A 184 -12.08 5.13 -37.81
C GLU A 184 -10.97 6.13 -37.47
N ILE A 185 -11.13 7.41 -37.86
CA ILE A 185 -10.20 8.48 -37.52
C ILE A 185 -10.20 8.78 -36.01
N ASP A 186 -11.37 8.80 -35.37
CA ASP A 186 -11.48 9.06 -33.92
C ASP A 186 -10.80 7.94 -33.11
N VAL A 187 -10.98 6.67 -33.51
CA VAL A 187 -10.27 5.52 -32.93
C VAL A 187 -8.76 5.65 -33.15
N ALA A 188 -8.32 5.88 -34.40
CA ALA A 188 -6.90 6.03 -34.72
C ALA A 188 -6.24 7.17 -33.92
N ASN A 189 -6.95 8.29 -33.71
CA ASN A 189 -6.49 9.42 -32.92
C ASN A 189 -6.41 9.10 -31.41
N SER A 190 -7.36 8.31 -30.89
CA SER A 190 -7.39 7.90 -29.47
C SER A 190 -6.24 6.93 -29.11
N LEU A 191 -5.79 6.12 -30.07
CA LEU A 191 -4.69 5.17 -29.90
C LEU A 191 -3.30 5.86 -29.89
N LEU A 192 -3.22 7.16 -30.23
CA LEU A 192 -1.96 7.90 -30.17
C LEU A 192 -1.59 8.25 -28.73
N GLY A 193 -0.49 7.70 -28.20
CA GLY A 193 0.06 8.05 -26.88
C GLY A 193 0.38 9.55 -26.74
N GLY A 194 0.36 10.07 -25.49
CA GLY A 194 0.62 11.47 -25.16
C GLY A 194 2.02 11.99 -25.57
N VAL A 195 2.21 13.31 -25.54
CA VAL A 195 3.56 13.89 -25.65
C VAL A 195 4.26 13.63 -24.32
N VAL A 196 5.29 12.78 -24.34
CA VAL A 196 6.09 12.50 -23.15
C VAL A 196 7.23 13.52 -23.15
N VAL A 197 7.19 14.45 -22.20
CA VAL A 197 8.31 15.35 -21.95
C VAL A 197 9.31 14.59 -21.10
N ASN A 198 10.44 14.21 -21.68
CA ASN A 198 11.52 13.58 -20.92
C ASN A 198 12.39 14.69 -20.36
N ARG A 199 12.49 14.76 -19.03
CA ARG A 199 13.39 15.66 -18.34
C ARG A 199 14.54 14.85 -17.76
N SER A 200 15.76 15.26 -18.06
CA SER A 200 16.96 14.72 -17.44
C SER A 200 17.70 15.80 -16.66
N LEU A 201 18.35 15.38 -15.58
CA LEU A 201 19.24 16.20 -14.78
C LEU A 201 20.64 16.17 -15.40
N GLU A 202 21.25 17.35 -15.49
CA GLU A 202 22.66 17.52 -15.84
C GLU A 202 23.38 18.08 -14.60
N MET A 203 24.46 17.43 -14.16
CA MET A 203 25.31 17.94 -13.09
C MET A 203 26.64 18.41 -13.65
N PHE A 204 27.05 19.62 -13.28
CA PHE A 204 28.29 20.25 -13.70
C PHE A 204 29.22 20.42 -12.51
N VAL A 205 30.45 19.95 -12.65
CA VAL A 205 31.49 20.06 -11.62
C VAL A 205 32.70 20.74 -12.22
N ARG A 206 32.96 21.98 -11.81
CA ARG A 206 34.17 22.70 -12.18
C ARG A 206 35.32 22.22 -11.31
N VAL A 207 36.37 21.71 -11.93
CA VAL A 207 37.57 21.22 -11.25
C VAL A 207 38.81 21.94 -11.74
N ASN A 208 39.85 21.98 -10.93
CA ASN A 208 41.19 22.43 -11.32
C ASN A 208 42.22 21.35 -11.00
N SER A 209 43.02 20.97 -12.00
CA SER A 209 44.09 19.98 -11.87
C SER A 209 45.45 20.63 -12.09
N ARG A 210 46.42 20.34 -11.21
CA ARG A 210 47.79 20.89 -11.32
C ARG A 210 48.60 20.26 -12.46
N LYS A 211 48.23 19.04 -12.86
CA LYS A 211 48.87 18.27 -13.92
C LYS A 211 47.84 17.41 -14.65
N SER A 212 48.19 16.93 -15.84
CA SER A 212 47.39 15.90 -16.49
C SER A 212 47.42 14.61 -15.68
N GLN A 213 46.26 14.01 -15.38
CA GLN A 213 46.16 12.79 -14.58
C GLN A 213 44.86 12.02 -14.84
N GLN A 214 44.85 10.74 -14.51
CA GLN A 214 43.62 9.96 -14.40
C GLN A 214 43.04 10.13 -12.98
N ALA A 215 41.79 10.55 -12.90
CA ALA A 215 41.06 10.73 -11.64
C ALA A 215 39.90 9.74 -11.55
N ASN A 216 39.71 9.19 -10.35
CA ASN A 216 38.53 8.39 -10.02
C ASN A 216 37.51 9.29 -9.34
N LEU A 217 36.35 9.47 -9.96
CA LEU A 217 35.28 10.35 -9.49
C LEU A 217 34.15 9.53 -8.90
N LYS A 218 33.52 10.06 -7.85
CA LYS A 218 32.32 9.53 -7.22
C LYS A 218 31.25 10.61 -7.15
N LEU A 219 30.06 10.28 -7.63
CA LEU A 219 28.86 11.10 -7.51
C LEU A 219 27.87 10.35 -6.62
N SER A 220 27.59 10.88 -5.43
CA SER A 220 26.73 10.22 -4.44
C SER A 220 25.47 11.04 -4.20
N TYR A 221 24.32 10.38 -4.16
CA TYR A 221 23.02 11.02 -3.94
C TYR A 221 22.06 10.10 -3.19
N GLN A 222 21.03 10.70 -2.58
CA GLN A 222 19.96 9.96 -1.94
C GLN A 222 18.74 9.98 -2.86
N MET A 223 18.14 8.81 -3.06
CA MET A 223 16.90 8.64 -3.82
C MET A 223 15.78 8.18 -2.87
N GLN A 224 14.59 8.74 -3.10
CA GLN A 224 13.36 8.27 -2.50
C GLN A 224 12.75 7.19 -3.40
N SER A 225 11.62 6.59 -2.97
CA SER A 225 10.94 5.51 -3.71
C SER A 225 11.79 4.25 -3.91
N ALA A 226 12.73 4.02 -3.02
CA ALA A 226 13.46 2.78 -2.89
C ALA A 226 13.67 2.46 -1.43
N GLY A 227 13.75 1.18 -1.09
CA GLY A 227 14.02 0.76 0.25
C GLY A 227 13.96 -0.74 0.40
N TRP A 228 13.80 -1.17 1.65
CA TRP A 228 13.64 -2.57 1.98
C TRP A 228 12.81 -2.71 3.25
N TYR A 229 12.17 -3.86 3.43
CA TYR A 229 11.54 -4.22 4.69
C TYR A 229 12.02 -5.61 5.14
N PRO A 230 12.18 -5.83 6.45
CA PRO A 230 12.53 -7.14 6.99
C PRO A 230 11.39 -8.13 6.76
N SER A 231 11.76 -9.33 6.33
CA SER A 231 10.87 -10.48 6.15
C SER A 231 11.58 -11.72 6.66
N TYR A 232 10.83 -12.66 7.22
CA TYR A 232 11.39 -13.89 7.78
C TYR A 232 10.64 -15.10 7.27
N ASP A 233 11.36 -16.20 7.11
CA ASP A 233 10.77 -17.54 6.98
C ASP A 233 11.24 -18.37 8.17
N ALA A 234 10.33 -18.71 9.09
CA ALA A 234 10.56 -19.60 10.20
C ALA A 234 10.21 -21.03 9.79
N ARG A 235 11.17 -21.94 9.89
CA ARG A 235 11.03 -23.35 9.51
C ARG A 235 11.39 -24.24 10.69
N VAL A 236 10.53 -25.22 10.94
CA VAL A 236 10.72 -26.24 11.95
C VAL A 236 10.38 -27.58 11.32
N ASP A 237 11.39 -28.43 11.14
CA ASP A 237 11.19 -29.74 10.50
C ASP A 237 10.59 -30.74 11.49
N ASN A 238 11.00 -30.69 12.76
CA ASN A 238 10.40 -31.42 13.87
C ASN A 238 10.67 -30.72 15.21
N ILE A 239 9.98 -31.15 16.27
CA ILE A 239 10.06 -30.53 17.60
C ILE A 239 11.31 -30.90 18.42
N GLU A 240 12.24 -31.68 17.85
CA GLU A 240 13.53 -32.03 18.47
C GLU A 240 14.70 -31.22 17.85
N GLU A 241 14.42 -30.49 16.77
CA GLU A 241 15.38 -29.68 16.04
C GLU A 241 15.19 -28.19 16.32
N PRO A 242 16.25 -27.36 16.16
CA PRO A 242 16.14 -25.93 16.33
C PRO A 242 15.25 -25.29 15.25
N LEU A 243 14.68 -24.14 15.58
CA LEU A 243 13.96 -23.32 14.62
C LEU A 243 14.94 -22.63 13.67
N ALA A 244 14.83 -22.90 12.38
CA ALA A 244 15.59 -22.19 11.36
C ALA A 244 14.84 -20.91 10.96
N LEU A 245 15.43 -19.74 11.25
CA LEU A 245 14.89 -18.44 10.89
C LEU A 245 15.71 -17.83 9.75
N GLU A 246 15.16 -17.87 8.52
CA GLU A 246 15.76 -17.19 7.38
C GLU A 246 15.37 -15.71 7.41
N PHE A 247 16.34 -14.82 7.57
CA PHE A 247 16.14 -13.37 7.55
C PHE A 247 16.44 -12.80 6.17
N THR A 248 15.41 -12.21 5.56
CA THR A 248 15.41 -11.72 4.18
C THR A 248 15.05 -10.24 4.12
N ALA A 249 15.82 -9.48 3.34
CA ALA A 249 15.45 -8.12 2.96
C ALA A 249 14.57 -8.17 1.72
N SER A 250 13.33 -7.73 1.84
CA SER A 250 12.49 -7.49 0.68
C SER A 250 12.78 -6.12 0.08
N VAL A 251 13.68 -6.10 -0.89
CA VAL A 251 14.17 -4.92 -1.57
C VAL A 251 13.17 -4.45 -2.63
N TYR A 252 12.93 -3.15 -2.70
CA TYR A 252 12.14 -2.55 -3.78
C TYR A 252 12.78 -1.25 -4.26
N GLN A 253 12.59 -0.92 -5.53
CA GLN A 253 12.93 0.40 -6.04
C GLN A 253 12.08 0.80 -7.25
N ASN A 254 11.72 2.08 -7.29
CA ASN A 254 11.03 2.73 -8.39
C ASN A 254 11.59 4.15 -8.54
N THR A 255 12.92 4.23 -8.60
CA THR A 255 13.65 5.50 -8.59
C THR A 255 13.74 6.14 -9.97
N GLY A 256 13.43 5.39 -11.02
CA GLY A 256 13.61 5.73 -12.43
C GLY A 256 14.99 5.36 -12.97
N GLU A 257 15.85 4.75 -12.14
CA GLU A 257 17.19 4.32 -12.53
C GLU A 257 17.40 2.84 -12.19
N ASP A 258 17.83 2.06 -13.18
CA ASP A 258 18.17 0.65 -12.98
C ASP A 258 19.54 0.51 -12.31
N TRP A 259 19.63 -0.38 -11.33
CA TRP A 259 20.89 -0.73 -10.70
C TRP A 259 21.35 -2.07 -11.24
N SER A 260 22.35 -2.08 -12.13
CA SER A 260 22.84 -3.30 -12.77
C SER A 260 24.20 -3.70 -12.20
N LYS A 261 24.29 -4.90 -11.61
CA LYS A 261 25.51 -5.49 -11.03
C LYS A 261 26.22 -4.56 -10.04
N VAL A 262 25.46 -3.99 -9.11
CA VAL A 262 25.96 -3.04 -8.10
C VAL A 262 26.40 -3.77 -6.84
N ASN A 263 27.32 -3.16 -6.09
CA ASN A 263 27.60 -3.57 -4.72
C ASN A 263 26.43 -3.14 -3.83
N LEU A 264 25.58 -4.09 -3.47
CA LEU A 264 24.37 -3.84 -2.70
C LEU A 264 24.64 -3.99 -1.20
N THR A 265 24.19 -3.01 -0.43
CA THR A 265 24.23 -3.03 1.03
C THR A 265 22.84 -2.74 1.56
N VAL A 266 22.39 -3.52 2.54
CA VAL A 266 21.15 -3.28 3.26
C VAL A 266 21.49 -2.76 4.65
N ALA A 267 20.86 -1.66 5.08
CA ALA A 267 21.15 -0.98 6.34
C ALA A 267 19.88 -0.77 7.17
N THR A 268 19.98 -1.03 8.48
CA THR A 268 18.86 -0.90 9.44
C THR A 268 18.67 0.51 9.97
N GLY A 269 19.71 1.35 9.92
CA GLY A 269 19.61 2.74 10.37
C GLY A 269 18.70 3.57 9.46
N ASN A 270 18.04 4.58 10.02
CA ASN A 270 17.23 5.52 9.23
C ASN A 270 17.94 6.89 9.14
N PRO A 271 18.45 7.29 7.96
CA PRO A 271 19.18 8.55 7.80
C PRO A 271 18.29 9.79 7.94
N ASN A 272 16.97 9.63 7.93
CA ASN A 272 16.00 10.72 8.03
C ASN A 272 15.49 10.93 9.47
N LEU A 273 15.94 10.13 10.46
CA LEU A 273 15.55 10.32 11.86
C LEU A 273 16.13 11.61 12.44
N ASN A 274 15.39 12.20 13.37
CA ASN A 274 15.82 13.38 14.09
C ASN A 274 17.12 13.06 14.86
N THR A 275 18.18 13.78 14.54
CA THR A 275 19.51 13.62 15.17
C THR A 275 19.61 14.34 16.52
N LYS A 276 18.56 15.04 16.94
CA LYS A 276 18.50 15.77 18.21
C LYS A 276 17.41 15.20 19.11
N LYS A 277 17.79 14.93 20.37
CA LYS A 277 16.85 14.62 21.45
C LYS A 277 15.81 15.77 21.57
N PRO A 278 14.50 15.48 21.58
CA PRO A 278 13.49 16.49 21.85
C PRO A 278 13.59 16.97 23.30
N ASN A 279 13.24 18.23 23.54
CA ASN A 279 13.20 18.78 24.89
C ASN A 279 11.87 18.44 25.55
N LEU A 280 11.93 17.85 26.74
CA LEU A 280 10.77 17.69 27.61
C LEU A 280 10.31 19.07 28.08
N LEU A 281 9.07 19.43 27.75
CA LEU A 281 8.42 20.61 28.32
C LEU A 281 7.88 20.23 29.71
N PRO A 282 8.00 21.12 30.73
CA PRO A 282 7.44 20.86 32.04
C PRO A 282 5.92 20.67 31.95
N TRP A 283 5.41 19.61 32.56
CA TRP A 283 3.98 19.43 32.76
C TRP A 283 3.51 20.30 33.91
N TYR A 284 2.64 21.25 33.61
CA TYR A 284 1.91 22.01 34.62
C TYR A 284 0.60 21.31 34.91
N LEU A 285 0.44 20.78 36.12
CA LEU A 285 -0.84 20.28 36.60
C LEU A 285 -1.73 21.49 36.91
N ALA A 286 -2.52 21.92 35.93
CA ALA A 286 -3.60 22.87 36.19
C ALA A 286 -4.73 22.11 36.89
N GLY A 287 -5.09 22.54 38.11
CA GLY A 287 -6.33 22.07 38.73
C GLY A 287 -7.47 22.35 37.77
N ASN A 288 -8.33 21.35 37.54
CA ASN A 288 -9.48 21.43 36.65
C ASN A 288 -10.42 22.53 37.14
N ARG A 289 -10.12 23.78 36.79
CA ARG A 289 -11.10 24.84 36.74
C ARG A 289 -11.83 24.52 35.44
N PRO A 290 -13.08 24.00 35.48
CA PRO A 290 -13.88 23.99 34.27
C PRO A 290 -13.73 25.38 33.68
N ALA A 291 -13.32 25.45 32.41
CA ALA A 291 -13.35 26.69 31.67
C ALA A 291 -14.70 27.30 32.03
N GLN A 292 -14.68 28.47 32.70
CA GLN A 292 -15.88 29.25 32.92
C GLN A 292 -16.63 29.17 31.60
N PRO A 293 -17.84 28.57 31.54
CA PRO A 293 -18.53 28.39 30.28
C PRO A 293 -18.50 29.75 29.61
N SER A 294 -17.72 29.85 28.53
CA SER A 294 -17.71 31.05 27.71
C SER A 294 -19.17 31.26 27.40
N VAL A 295 -19.73 32.34 27.96
CA VAL A 295 -21.14 32.69 27.83
C VAL A 295 -21.52 32.37 26.40
N TYR A 296 -22.36 31.35 26.25
CA TYR A 296 -22.77 30.84 24.97
C TYR A 296 -23.51 31.98 24.30
N SER A 297 -22.81 32.78 23.50
CA SER A 297 -23.46 33.74 22.61
C SER A 297 -24.20 32.88 21.60
N PRO A 298 -25.54 32.88 21.60
CA PRO A 298 -26.30 32.15 20.60
C PRO A 298 -25.95 32.77 19.24
N GLY A 299 -25.11 32.09 18.45
CA GLY A 299 -24.66 32.56 17.14
C GLY A 299 -23.17 32.34 16.80
N ALA A 300 -22.31 31.94 17.75
CA ALA A 300 -20.90 31.65 17.44
C ALA A 300 -20.74 30.22 16.89
N ASN A 301 -20.01 30.07 15.77
CA ASN A 301 -19.72 28.77 15.18
C ASN A 301 -18.77 27.97 16.11
N PRO A 302 -19.16 26.77 16.60
CA PRO A 302 -18.35 26.00 17.54
C PRO A 302 -16.99 25.56 16.96
N ASN A 303 -16.87 25.50 15.62
CA ASN A 303 -15.63 25.13 14.93
C ASN A 303 -14.80 26.34 14.47
N GLN A 304 -15.14 27.57 14.89
CA GLN A 304 -14.45 28.79 14.43
C GLN A 304 -12.93 28.75 14.68
N HIS A 305 -12.51 28.10 15.76
CA HIS A 305 -11.10 27.89 16.08
C HIS A 305 -10.35 27.10 14.98
N LEU A 306 -10.99 26.11 14.35
CA LEU A 306 -10.42 25.33 13.23
C LEU A 306 -10.43 26.08 11.90
N GLN A 307 -11.41 26.97 11.68
CA GLN A 307 -11.56 27.72 10.42
C GLN A 307 -10.45 28.75 10.20
N SER A 308 -9.85 29.26 11.28
CA SER A 308 -8.81 30.31 11.21
C SER A 308 -7.39 29.76 11.16
N MET A 309 -7.19 28.44 11.26
CA MET A 309 -5.87 27.83 11.30
C MET A 309 -5.36 27.37 9.93
N GLY A 310 -4.08 27.66 9.68
CA GLY A 310 -3.37 27.20 8.50
C GLY A 310 -3.03 25.71 8.55
N TYR A 311 -2.71 25.14 7.40
CA TYR A 311 -2.21 23.77 7.30
C TYR A 311 -0.83 23.63 7.95
N ASN A 312 -0.62 22.55 8.71
CA ASN A 312 0.63 22.19 9.36
C ASN A 312 1.12 20.82 8.86
N SER A 313 2.15 20.83 8.02
CA SER A 313 2.71 19.64 7.39
C SER A 313 3.50 18.71 8.32
N ALA A 314 3.73 19.10 9.58
CA ALA A 314 4.43 18.26 10.55
C ALA A 314 3.51 17.21 11.21
N ILE A 315 2.21 17.27 10.96
CA ILE A 315 1.21 16.39 11.56
C ILE A 315 1.04 15.17 10.65
N THR A 316 1.48 14.01 11.13
CA THR A 316 1.40 12.73 10.42
C THR A 316 0.28 11.82 10.96
N SER A 317 -0.39 12.21 12.05
CA SER A 317 -1.55 11.52 12.61
C SER A 317 -2.44 12.53 13.33
N VAL A 318 -3.75 12.39 13.19
CA VAL A 318 -4.75 13.25 13.83
C VAL A 318 -5.69 12.39 14.65
N THR A 319 -5.95 12.82 15.87
CA THR A 319 -6.99 12.28 16.75
C THR A 319 -8.04 13.34 17.01
N GLY A 320 -9.23 12.94 17.45
CA GLY A 320 -10.23 13.90 17.86
C GLY A 320 -11.55 13.26 18.23
N ARG A 321 -12.51 14.12 18.57
CA ARG A 321 -13.88 13.72 18.91
C ARG A 321 -14.89 14.50 18.09
N ILE A 322 -15.93 13.82 17.63
CA ILE A 322 -17.04 14.38 16.86
C ILE A 322 -18.28 14.40 17.74
N LEU A 323 -18.82 15.59 17.95
CA LEU A 323 -20.01 15.85 18.74
C LEU A 323 -21.10 16.50 17.89
N ASP A 324 -22.34 16.43 18.32
CA ASP A 324 -23.44 17.22 17.77
C ASP A 324 -23.55 18.59 18.44
N GLN A 325 -24.46 19.42 17.92
CA GLN A 325 -24.76 20.76 18.46
C GLN A 325 -25.30 20.78 19.90
N HIS A 326 -25.67 19.63 20.47
CA HIS A 326 -26.10 19.45 21.85
C HIS A 326 -24.98 18.92 22.75
N GLY A 327 -23.82 18.61 22.18
CA GLY A 327 -22.65 18.07 22.88
C GLY A 327 -22.64 16.54 22.98
N GLU A 328 -23.57 15.86 22.32
CA GLU A 328 -23.65 14.40 22.30
C GLU A 328 -22.67 13.82 21.26
N PRO A 329 -22.04 12.66 21.52
CA PRO A 329 -21.12 12.05 20.58
C PRO A 329 -21.85 11.57 19.32
N ILE A 330 -21.20 11.75 18.16
CA ILE A 330 -21.67 11.19 16.89
C ILE A 330 -20.87 9.93 16.58
N PRO A 331 -21.43 8.72 16.83
CA PRO A 331 -20.77 7.48 16.51
C PRO A 331 -20.80 7.20 15.01
N PHE A 332 -19.78 6.51 14.50
CA PHE A 332 -19.65 6.07 13.11
C PHE A 332 -19.59 7.21 12.06
N ALA A 333 -19.37 8.45 12.48
CA ALA A 333 -19.08 9.57 11.58
C ALA A 333 -17.81 9.31 10.79
N THR A 334 -17.83 9.62 9.50
CA THR A 334 -16.71 9.36 8.59
C THR A 334 -15.77 10.56 8.59
N VAL A 335 -14.46 10.29 8.73
CA VAL A 335 -13.39 11.29 8.65
C VAL A 335 -12.43 10.89 7.54
N VAL A 336 -12.22 11.75 6.55
CA VAL A 336 -11.38 11.45 5.37
C VAL A 336 -10.37 12.55 5.11
N VAL A 337 -9.14 12.17 4.76
CA VAL A 337 -8.15 13.10 4.22
C VAL A 337 -8.51 13.42 2.77
N SER A 338 -8.87 14.68 2.50
CA SER A 338 -9.36 15.10 1.19
C SER A 338 -8.36 14.78 0.06
N GLY A 339 -8.85 14.20 -1.04
CA GLY A 339 -8.03 13.83 -2.20
C GLY A 339 -7.30 12.49 -2.06
N THR A 340 -7.60 11.71 -1.01
CA THR A 340 -7.03 10.38 -0.77
C THR A 340 -8.13 9.36 -0.43
N SER A 341 -7.79 8.08 -0.41
CA SER A 341 -8.65 7.01 0.14
C SER A 341 -8.43 6.79 1.64
N THR A 342 -7.62 7.62 2.30
CA THR A 342 -7.30 7.49 3.72
C THR A 342 -8.40 8.11 4.57
N GLY A 343 -9.12 7.28 5.32
CA GLY A 343 -10.20 7.70 6.22
C GLY A 343 -10.42 6.71 7.35
N THR A 344 -11.19 7.14 8.34
CA THR A 344 -11.59 6.34 9.51
C THR A 344 -13.05 6.66 9.87
N ASN A 345 -13.63 5.89 10.79
CA ASN A 345 -14.92 6.18 11.39
C ASN A 345 -14.75 6.47 12.88
N SER A 346 -15.60 7.33 13.44
CA SER A 346 -15.64 7.52 14.89
C SER A 346 -16.20 6.30 15.61
N ASP A 347 -15.72 6.05 16.82
CA ASP A 347 -16.20 4.99 17.71
C ASP A 347 -17.56 5.34 18.37
N MET A 348 -18.06 4.46 19.24
CA MET A 348 -19.33 4.67 19.96
C MET A 348 -19.35 5.93 20.84
N ASN A 349 -18.19 6.47 21.21
CA ASN A 349 -18.04 7.67 22.03
C ASN A 349 -17.67 8.91 21.19
N GLY A 350 -17.68 8.79 19.86
CA GLY A 350 -17.38 9.85 18.90
C GLY A 350 -15.88 10.09 18.68
N TYR A 351 -14.98 9.27 19.23
CA TYR A 351 -13.53 9.42 19.02
C TYR A 351 -13.08 8.83 17.70
N TYR A 352 -12.09 9.45 17.07
CA TYR A 352 -11.46 8.96 15.85
C TYR A 352 -9.94 9.15 15.90
N GLN A 353 -9.23 8.32 15.14
CA GLN A 353 -7.80 8.44 14.89
C GLN A 353 -7.51 8.09 13.43
N LEU A 354 -6.68 8.91 12.78
CA LEU A 354 -6.36 8.77 11.37
C LEU A 354 -4.93 9.21 11.08
N ASP A 355 -4.17 8.35 10.41
CA ASP A 355 -2.85 8.72 9.89
C ASP A 355 -2.97 9.59 8.64
N VAL A 356 -2.12 10.61 8.57
CA VAL A 356 -2.16 11.63 7.52
C VAL A 356 -1.08 11.32 6.48
N PRO A 357 -1.44 10.98 5.23
CA PRO A 357 -0.48 10.79 4.14
C PRO A 357 0.17 12.12 3.76
N THR A 358 1.34 12.08 3.13
CA THR A 358 2.17 13.27 2.83
C THR A 358 1.52 14.31 1.92
N ASN A 359 0.46 13.94 1.19
CA ASN A 359 -0.35 14.83 0.35
C ASN A 359 -1.63 15.34 1.05
N GLY A 360 -1.90 14.87 2.27
CA GLY A 360 -3.07 15.25 3.06
C GLY A 360 -2.96 16.66 3.61
N ARG A 361 -3.93 17.52 3.26
CA ARG A 361 -3.99 18.92 3.73
C ARG A 361 -5.22 19.26 4.54
N THR A 362 -6.31 18.54 4.33
CA THR A 362 -7.64 18.86 4.84
C THR A 362 -8.33 17.59 5.28
N LEU A 363 -9.03 17.63 6.41
CA LEU A 363 -9.94 16.58 6.86
C LEU A 363 -11.37 16.97 6.55
N THR A 364 -12.11 16.05 5.97
CA THR A 364 -13.56 16.13 5.76
C THR A 364 -14.28 15.26 6.77
N TYR A 365 -15.33 15.80 7.39
CA TYR A 365 -16.18 15.11 8.36
C TYR A 365 -17.59 15.00 7.78
N SER A 366 -18.16 13.80 7.76
CA SER A 366 -19.50 13.55 7.24
C SER A 366 -20.26 12.51 8.07
N TYR A 367 -21.55 12.73 8.23
CA TYR A 367 -22.48 11.79 8.86
C TYR A 367 -23.90 12.07 8.38
N VAL A 368 -24.72 11.02 8.27
CA VAL A 368 -26.09 11.13 7.74
C VAL A 368 -26.93 12.03 8.65
N GLY A 369 -27.60 13.01 8.07
CA GLY A 369 -28.42 13.99 8.80
C GLY A 369 -27.66 15.20 9.36
N TYR A 370 -26.38 15.39 9.00
CA TYR A 370 -25.54 16.51 9.43
C TYR A 370 -24.87 17.24 8.25
N ASN A 371 -24.44 18.48 8.48
CA ASN A 371 -23.64 19.23 7.51
C ASN A 371 -22.21 18.68 7.40
N ASN A 372 -21.73 18.48 6.17
CA ASN A 372 -20.34 18.15 5.94
C ASN A 372 -19.43 19.33 6.34
N LEU A 373 -18.33 19.02 7.00
CA LEU A 373 -17.33 20.01 7.43
C LEU A 373 -15.97 19.67 6.80
N ALA A 374 -15.16 20.68 6.52
CA ALA A 374 -13.81 20.51 6.03
C ALA A 374 -12.87 21.52 6.70
N PHE A 375 -11.77 21.04 7.30
CA PHE A 375 -10.80 21.88 7.99
C PHE A 375 -9.37 21.49 7.60
N ASN A 376 -8.47 22.47 7.54
CA ASN A 376 -7.05 22.20 7.35
C ASN A 376 -6.51 21.36 8.52
N ILE A 377 -5.64 20.40 8.20
CA ILE A 377 -4.90 19.63 9.20
C ILE A 377 -3.93 20.61 9.87
N SER A 378 -4.31 21.06 11.05
CA SER A 378 -3.69 22.20 11.73
C SER A 378 -3.14 21.84 13.11
N MET A 379 -3.73 20.83 13.77
CA MET A 379 -3.34 20.34 15.09
C MET A 379 -3.41 18.80 15.16
N PRO A 380 -2.60 18.14 16.00
CA PRO A 380 -2.68 16.69 16.22
C PRO A 380 -4.01 16.23 16.86
N ILE A 381 -4.72 17.14 17.53
CA ILE A 381 -6.04 16.91 18.11
C ILE A 381 -7.03 17.89 17.46
N MET A 382 -8.03 17.37 16.74
CA MET A 382 -9.06 18.16 16.05
C MET A 382 -10.46 17.70 16.46
N ASN A 383 -11.04 18.36 17.47
CA ASN A 383 -12.43 18.11 17.89
C ASN A 383 -13.40 18.93 17.05
N VAL A 384 -14.52 18.33 16.64
CA VAL A 384 -15.48 18.94 15.72
C VAL A 384 -16.90 18.80 16.24
N VAL A 385 -17.68 19.87 16.11
CA VAL A 385 -19.12 19.87 16.38
C VAL A 385 -19.90 19.93 15.06
N MET A 386 -20.70 18.92 14.74
CA MET A 386 -21.52 18.91 13.53
C MET A 386 -22.93 19.43 13.83
N GLN A 387 -23.48 20.23 12.92
CA GLN A 387 -24.85 20.74 13.00
C GLN A 387 -25.79 19.87 12.18
N SER A 388 -26.97 19.57 12.74
CA SER A 388 -27.98 18.76 12.09
C SER A 388 -28.51 19.47 10.82
N ASN A 389 -28.69 18.73 9.74
CA ASN A 389 -29.28 19.20 8.50
C ASN A 389 -30.36 18.23 8.03
N THR A 390 -31.62 18.64 8.18
CA THR A 390 -32.81 17.85 7.82
C THR A 390 -33.08 17.80 6.31
N ALA A 391 -32.21 18.37 5.46
CA ALA A 391 -32.38 18.43 4.00
C ALA A 391 -31.44 17.50 3.20
N ALA A 392 -30.62 16.68 3.85
CA ALA A 392 -29.66 15.80 3.18
C ALA A 392 -30.04 14.31 3.33
N LEU A 393 -31.13 13.90 2.68
CA LEU A 393 -31.42 12.49 2.38
C LEU A 393 -31.35 12.29 0.87
N ASN A 394 -30.14 12.00 0.39
CA ASN A 394 -29.92 11.30 -0.87
C ASN A 394 -28.89 10.21 -0.59
N GLU A 395 -29.39 9.04 -0.21
CA GLU A 395 -28.62 7.80 -0.10
C GLU A 395 -28.44 7.23 -1.51
N VAL A 396 -27.19 7.18 -1.99
CA VAL A 396 -26.85 6.43 -3.20
C VAL A 396 -26.70 4.96 -2.80
N THR A 397 -27.72 4.16 -3.12
CA THR A 397 -27.66 2.71 -3.01
C THR A 397 -26.62 2.17 -4.00
N ILE A 398 -25.49 1.66 -3.49
CA ILE A 398 -24.63 0.79 -4.29
C ILE A 398 -25.27 -0.60 -4.24
N GLN A 399 -25.92 -1.00 -5.34
CA GLN A 399 -26.25 -2.40 -5.56
C GLN A 399 -24.95 -3.19 -5.69
N ALA A 400 -24.64 -3.98 -4.67
CA ALA A 400 -23.68 -5.07 -4.80
C ALA A 400 -24.28 -6.10 -5.77
N LYS A 401 -23.86 -6.03 -7.04
CA LYS A 401 -24.10 -7.12 -7.99
C LYS A 401 -22.99 -8.15 -7.74
N SER A 402 -23.39 -9.30 -7.22
CA SER A 402 -22.57 -10.49 -7.08
C SER A 402 -21.86 -10.82 -8.40
N LEU A 403 -20.54 -10.91 -8.37
CA LEU A 403 -19.74 -11.51 -9.43
C LEU A 403 -19.40 -12.94 -8.98
N SER A 404 -20.27 -13.86 -9.35
CA SER A 404 -20.02 -15.30 -9.27
C SER A 404 -19.97 -15.86 -10.70
N ALA A 405 -18.96 -16.70 -10.94
CA ALA A 405 -18.74 -17.55 -12.10
C ALA A 405 -18.26 -16.87 -13.40
N VAL A 406 -16.95 -16.96 -13.65
CA VAL A 406 -16.46 -17.32 -14.99
C VAL A 406 -15.94 -18.74 -14.88
N THR A 407 -16.82 -19.67 -15.22
CA THR A 407 -16.47 -21.06 -15.52
C THR A 407 -15.80 -21.07 -16.88
N GLU A 408 -14.58 -21.61 -16.93
CA GLU A 408 -13.90 -21.97 -18.17
C GLU A 408 -14.71 -23.04 -18.91
N SER A 409 -14.96 -22.82 -20.20
CA SER A 409 -15.33 -23.88 -21.12
C SER A 409 -14.76 -23.61 -22.51
N TYR A 410 -13.68 -24.31 -22.84
CA TYR A 410 -13.39 -24.75 -24.20
C TYR A 410 -12.89 -26.20 -24.11
N ILE A 411 -13.78 -27.13 -24.45
CA ILE A 411 -13.50 -28.50 -24.92
C ILE A 411 -13.67 -28.38 -26.45
N SER A 412 -12.87 -28.93 -27.36
CA SER A 412 -12.28 -30.28 -27.55
C SER A 412 -11.21 -30.15 -28.66
N THR A 413 -10.35 -31.11 -29.04
CA THR A 413 -10.15 -32.55 -28.84
C THR A 413 -8.79 -32.88 -29.51
N ASP A 414 -8.04 -33.87 -29.00
CA ASP A 414 -7.82 -35.17 -29.67
C ASP A 414 -6.60 -35.93 -29.10
N ASP A 415 -6.87 -37.22 -28.85
CA ASP A 415 -6.00 -38.40 -28.90
C ASP A 415 -4.75 -38.54 -28.03
N ALA A 416 -4.88 -39.36 -26.97
CA ALA A 416 -4.13 -40.61 -26.87
C ALA A 416 -4.76 -41.56 -25.83
N SER A 417 -5.15 -42.74 -26.31
CA SER A 417 -5.58 -43.90 -25.54
C SER A 417 -4.51 -44.42 -24.57
N TRP A 418 -4.87 -44.63 -23.31
CA TRP A 418 -4.17 -45.60 -22.44
C TRP A 418 -5.21 -46.45 -21.69
N ASP A 419 -5.15 -47.74 -21.99
CA ASP A 419 -5.87 -48.84 -21.38
C ASP A 419 -5.47 -49.09 -19.92
N GLY A 420 -6.46 -49.12 -19.04
CA GLY A 420 -6.26 -49.46 -17.63
C GLY A 420 -5.81 -50.91 -17.45
N SER A 421 -4.55 -51.11 -17.07
CA SER A 421 -4.13 -52.21 -16.20
C SER A 421 -2.72 -51.94 -15.62
N GLY A 422 -2.64 -51.64 -14.32
CA GLY A 422 -1.35 -51.39 -13.67
C GLY A 422 -1.47 -51.03 -12.20
N SER A 423 -1.44 -52.05 -11.34
CA SER A 423 -1.33 -52.03 -9.88
C SER A 423 -0.59 -50.82 -9.28
N LEU A 424 -1.28 -50.07 -8.41
CA LEU A 424 -0.80 -48.84 -7.74
C LEU A 424 0.09 -49.09 -6.49
N PHE A 425 0.65 -50.29 -6.33
CA PHE A 425 1.57 -50.57 -5.22
C PHE A 425 2.90 -51.07 -5.76
N LYS A 426 3.72 -50.12 -6.25
CA LYS A 426 5.16 -50.32 -6.35
C LYS A 426 5.85 -49.30 -5.46
N GLN A 427 6.31 -49.80 -4.33
CA GLN A 427 7.27 -49.21 -3.41
C GLN A 427 8.36 -48.52 -4.23
N ARG A 428 8.35 -47.18 -4.22
CA ARG A 428 9.41 -46.38 -4.82
C ARG A 428 10.51 -46.30 -3.77
N ASP A 429 11.57 -47.07 -4.00
CA ASP A 429 12.83 -46.92 -3.30
C ASP A 429 13.24 -45.45 -3.39
N ARG A 430 13.45 -44.80 -2.23
CA ARG A 430 14.07 -43.49 -2.16
C ARG A 430 15.47 -43.64 -2.72
N VAL A 431 15.70 -43.10 -3.89
CA VAL A 431 17.05 -42.79 -4.35
C VAL A 431 17.33 -41.41 -3.77
N ASP A 432 18.15 -41.36 -2.73
CA ASP A 432 18.75 -40.12 -2.23
C ASP A 432 19.71 -39.60 -3.31
N GLU A 433 19.15 -38.96 -4.33
CA GLU A 433 19.92 -38.21 -5.31
C GLU A 433 20.36 -36.92 -4.62
N PHE A 434 21.66 -36.82 -4.32
CA PHE A 434 22.27 -35.60 -3.80
C PHE A 434 22.10 -34.48 -4.83
N VAL A 435 21.00 -33.73 -4.72
CA VAL A 435 20.79 -32.49 -5.45
C VAL A 435 21.63 -31.44 -4.73
N PRO A 436 22.69 -30.88 -5.34
CA PRO A 436 23.41 -29.78 -4.73
C PRO A 436 22.42 -28.63 -4.47
N GLN A 437 22.20 -28.31 -3.19
CA GLN A 437 21.36 -27.19 -2.78
C GLN A 437 22.04 -25.89 -3.24
N ALA A 438 21.28 -25.01 -3.87
CA ALA A 438 21.80 -23.71 -4.30
C ALA A 438 22.05 -22.83 -3.06
N ASP A 439 23.29 -22.39 -2.89
CA ASP A 439 23.65 -21.47 -1.81
C ASP A 439 23.27 -20.01 -2.14
N TYR A 440 22.87 -19.26 -1.11
CA TYR A 440 22.64 -17.82 -1.21
C TYR A 440 23.95 -17.03 -1.37
N ALA A 441 23.85 -15.80 -1.88
CA ALA A 441 25.00 -14.90 -1.97
C ALA A 441 25.60 -14.64 -0.57
N PRO A 442 26.94 -14.67 -0.39
CA PRO A 442 27.54 -14.41 0.90
C PRO A 442 27.28 -12.97 1.35
N VAL A 443 26.97 -12.80 2.64
CA VAL A 443 26.64 -11.51 3.25
C VAL A 443 27.58 -11.22 4.42
N ARG A 444 28.26 -10.06 4.36
CA ARG A 444 29.12 -9.58 5.45
C ARG A 444 28.39 -8.57 6.33
N VAL A 445 28.23 -8.89 7.61
CA VAL A 445 27.57 -8.01 8.59
C VAL A 445 28.57 -7.10 9.29
N ALA A 446 28.23 -5.81 9.42
CA ALA A 446 28.99 -4.83 10.18
C ALA A 446 28.07 -4.12 11.18
N TYR A 447 28.40 -4.21 12.46
CA TYR A 447 27.63 -3.62 13.56
C TYR A 447 28.16 -2.24 13.95
N SER A 448 27.25 -1.32 14.25
CA SER A 448 27.50 0.01 14.82
C SER A 448 26.38 0.35 15.81
N PRO A 449 26.59 1.18 16.83
CA PRO A 449 25.61 1.44 17.90
C PRO A 449 24.22 1.92 17.44
N ILE A 450 24.09 2.41 16.20
CA ILE A 450 22.85 2.96 15.64
C ILE A 450 22.49 2.36 14.27
N ASN A 451 23.28 1.42 13.75
CA ASN A 451 23.08 0.88 12.40
C ASN A 451 23.80 -0.47 12.20
N THR A 452 23.08 -1.44 11.64
CA THR A 452 23.66 -2.71 11.16
C THR A 452 23.67 -2.70 9.64
N LYS A 453 24.81 -3.02 9.03
CA LYS A 453 24.99 -3.09 7.56
C LYS A 453 25.24 -4.51 7.11
N TYR A 454 24.42 -4.99 6.19
CA TYR A 454 24.54 -6.27 5.50
C TYR A 454 25.09 -6.01 4.09
N ASN A 455 26.35 -6.35 3.85
CA ASN A 455 26.99 -6.16 2.55
C ASN A 455 26.89 -7.46 1.76
N ILE A 456 26.17 -7.44 0.64
CA ILE A 456 26.01 -8.60 -0.24
C ILE A 456 27.25 -8.66 -1.13
N GLU A 457 28.03 -9.73 -1.01
CA GLU A 457 29.35 -9.82 -1.66
C GLU A 457 29.26 -10.12 -3.16
N THR A 458 28.10 -10.62 -3.62
CA THR A 458 27.82 -10.86 -5.04
C THR A 458 27.18 -9.60 -5.67
N PRO A 459 27.70 -9.11 -6.83
CA PRO A 459 27.08 -8.01 -7.55
C PRO A 459 25.60 -8.29 -7.86
N TYR A 460 24.73 -7.35 -7.49
CA TYR A 460 23.28 -7.54 -7.54
C TYR A 460 22.61 -6.59 -8.55
N THR A 461 21.53 -7.02 -9.18
CA THR A 461 20.76 -6.19 -10.12
C THR A 461 19.35 -5.95 -9.57
N VAL A 462 18.95 -4.68 -9.48
CA VAL A 462 17.61 -4.25 -9.04
C VAL A 462 17.02 -3.27 -10.07
N PRO A 463 16.14 -3.73 -10.97
CA PRO A 463 15.44 -2.88 -11.93
C PRO A 463 14.48 -1.88 -11.27
N SER A 464 14.20 -0.77 -11.95
CA SER A 464 13.28 0.27 -11.47
C SER A 464 11.83 -0.04 -11.87
N ASP A 465 11.35 -1.21 -11.48
CA ASP A 465 10.02 -1.71 -11.86
C ASP A 465 9.02 -1.73 -10.69
N GLY A 466 9.43 -1.28 -9.49
CA GLY A 466 8.61 -1.28 -8.28
C GLY A 466 8.32 -2.67 -7.72
N LYS A 467 8.89 -3.75 -8.29
CA LYS A 467 8.71 -5.10 -7.74
C LYS A 467 9.56 -5.30 -6.50
N ARG A 468 9.17 -6.32 -5.74
CA ARG A 468 9.86 -6.77 -4.54
C ARG A 468 10.80 -7.91 -4.88
N TYR A 469 12.05 -7.77 -4.46
CA TYR A 469 13.10 -8.76 -4.62
C TYR A 469 13.52 -9.25 -3.23
N ALA A 470 13.38 -10.55 -2.99
CA ALA A 470 13.86 -11.18 -1.77
C ALA A 470 15.39 -11.32 -1.83
N VAL A 471 16.08 -10.76 -0.84
CA VAL A 471 17.52 -10.90 -0.67
C VAL A 471 17.80 -11.49 0.71
N THR A 472 18.12 -12.78 0.76
CA THR A 472 18.47 -13.46 2.00
C THR A 472 19.72 -12.83 2.61
N LEU A 473 19.62 -12.39 3.86
CA LEU A 473 20.69 -11.69 4.58
C LEU A 473 21.45 -12.63 5.50
N LYS A 474 20.72 -13.49 6.23
CA LYS A 474 21.29 -14.40 7.22
C LYS A 474 20.27 -15.48 7.57
N THR A 475 20.75 -16.67 7.88
CA THR A 475 19.95 -17.73 8.49
C THR A 475 20.41 -17.90 9.94
N TYR A 476 19.46 -18.00 10.86
CA TYR A 476 19.70 -18.28 12.26
C TYR A 476 19.17 -19.68 12.59
N GLU A 477 19.93 -20.44 13.39
CA GLU A 477 19.45 -21.65 14.05
C GLU A 477 19.19 -21.27 15.50
N MET A 478 17.92 -21.33 15.90
CA MET A 478 17.44 -20.85 17.19
C MET A 478 16.95 -22.03 18.00
N GLU A 479 17.61 -22.30 19.13
CA GLU A 479 17.14 -23.28 20.11
C GLU A 479 15.75 -22.87 20.61
N ALA A 480 14.77 -23.74 20.44
CA ALA A 480 13.38 -23.46 20.76
C ALA A 480 12.77 -24.55 21.64
N ASP A 481 12.04 -24.14 22.68
CA ASP A 481 11.21 -25.04 23.46
C ASP A 481 9.83 -25.15 22.81
N TYR A 482 9.45 -26.36 22.41
CA TYR A 482 8.15 -26.60 21.78
C TYR A 482 7.10 -26.97 22.83
N ILE A 483 6.08 -26.11 22.96
CA ILE A 483 4.99 -26.30 23.92
C ILE A 483 3.64 -26.15 23.23
N TYR A 484 2.68 -27.00 23.59
CA TYR A 484 1.29 -26.78 23.22
C TYR A 484 0.63 -25.83 24.21
N GLN A 485 -0.21 -24.92 23.76
CA GLN A 485 -0.98 -24.02 24.60
C GLN A 485 -2.47 -24.12 24.24
N CYS A 486 -3.34 -24.00 25.25
CA CYS A 486 -4.78 -23.97 25.04
C CYS A 486 -5.49 -23.26 26.20
N ALA A 487 -6.51 -22.46 25.87
CA ALA A 487 -7.44 -21.87 26.83
C ALA A 487 -8.86 -22.43 26.58
N PRO A 488 -9.21 -23.62 27.11
CA PRO A 488 -10.41 -24.39 26.71
C PRO A 488 -11.75 -23.72 27.00
N LYS A 489 -11.74 -22.64 27.80
CA LYS A 489 -12.89 -21.76 28.04
C LYS A 489 -13.24 -20.93 26.79
N LEU A 490 -12.25 -20.57 25.98
CA LEU A 490 -12.37 -19.76 24.76
C LEU A 490 -12.34 -20.63 23.51
N ASP A 491 -11.29 -21.44 23.38
CA ASP A 491 -11.09 -22.37 22.28
C ASP A 491 -10.46 -23.66 22.81
N LYS A 492 -11.00 -24.81 22.38
CA LYS A 492 -10.54 -26.14 22.79
C LYS A 492 -9.43 -26.70 21.90
N THR A 493 -8.96 -25.92 20.93
CA THR A 493 -7.87 -26.28 20.03
C THR A 493 -6.53 -26.13 20.75
N ALA A 494 -5.65 -27.12 20.59
CA ALA A 494 -4.27 -27.02 21.04
C ALA A 494 -3.43 -26.34 19.96
N TYR A 495 -2.68 -25.30 20.32
CA TYR A 495 -1.78 -24.60 19.43
C TYR A 495 -0.34 -24.96 19.78
N LEU A 496 0.44 -25.40 18.80
CA LEU A 496 1.88 -25.61 18.98
C LEU A 496 2.58 -24.25 18.91
N THR A 497 3.49 -24.01 19.83
CA THR A 497 4.26 -22.77 19.93
C THR A 497 5.73 -23.11 20.13
N ALA A 498 6.60 -22.50 19.34
CA ALA A 498 8.05 -22.50 19.57
C ALA A 498 8.39 -21.30 20.45
N GLN A 499 8.98 -21.56 21.62
CA GLN A 499 9.41 -20.54 22.56
C GLN A 499 10.93 -20.39 22.46
N VAL A 500 11.39 -19.21 22.01
CA VAL A 500 12.82 -18.93 21.89
C VAL A 500 13.24 -17.95 22.98
N SER A 501 13.97 -18.44 23.98
CA SER A 501 14.59 -17.57 24.99
C SER A 501 15.89 -16.96 24.47
N GLY A 502 16.25 -15.76 24.95
CA GLY A 502 17.49 -15.08 24.54
C GLY A 502 17.46 -14.62 23.08
N TRP A 503 16.28 -14.39 22.53
CA TRP A 503 16.07 -13.99 21.14
C TRP A 503 16.70 -12.62 20.82
N GLU A 504 16.99 -11.81 21.84
CA GLU A 504 17.58 -10.48 21.73
C GLU A 504 19.01 -10.51 21.16
N GLU A 505 19.73 -11.62 21.36
CA GLU A 505 21.09 -11.80 20.84
C GLU A 505 21.13 -11.80 19.29
N TYR A 506 20.03 -12.19 18.65
CA TYR A 506 19.92 -12.24 17.20
C TYR A 506 19.71 -10.88 16.55
N ASN A 507 19.44 -9.83 17.34
CA ASN A 507 19.21 -8.45 16.87
C ASN A 507 18.16 -8.38 15.73
N LEU A 508 17.07 -9.13 15.89
CA LEU A 508 15.98 -9.18 14.92
C LEU A 508 15.31 -7.81 14.79
N LEU A 509 14.65 -7.58 13.66
CA LEU A 509 13.85 -6.40 13.37
C LEU A 509 12.38 -6.77 13.27
N ALA A 510 11.49 -5.89 13.73
CA ALA A 510 10.05 -6.08 13.52
C ALA A 510 9.73 -6.23 12.03
N GLY A 511 8.99 -7.27 11.65
CA GLY A 511 8.73 -7.60 10.26
C GLY A 511 7.76 -8.76 10.08
N THR A 512 7.38 -9.03 8.84
CA THR A 512 6.47 -10.14 8.53
C THR A 512 7.21 -11.47 8.52
N MET A 513 6.61 -12.52 9.07
CA MET A 513 7.19 -13.85 9.19
C MET A 513 6.25 -14.89 8.60
N ASN A 514 6.74 -15.67 7.64
CA ASN A 514 6.07 -16.86 7.13
C ASN A 514 6.49 -18.06 7.98
N ILE A 515 5.56 -18.95 8.30
CA ILE A 515 5.79 -20.06 9.24
C ILE A 515 5.56 -21.38 8.52
N TYR A 516 6.56 -22.26 8.60
CA TYR A 516 6.56 -23.60 8.04
C TYR A 516 6.84 -24.62 9.13
N PHE A 517 6.04 -25.68 9.17
CA PHE A 517 6.21 -26.81 10.08
C PHE A 517 6.09 -28.12 9.28
N GLU A 518 7.05 -29.04 9.43
CA GLU A 518 7.11 -30.29 8.65
C GLU A 518 6.93 -30.06 7.13
N ASP A 519 7.74 -29.17 6.55
CA ASP A 519 7.67 -28.71 5.15
C ASP A 519 6.34 -28.07 4.69
N THR A 520 5.40 -27.86 5.61
CA THR A 520 4.06 -27.35 5.30
C THR A 520 3.94 -25.88 5.70
N TYR A 521 3.46 -25.03 4.80
CA TYR A 521 3.14 -23.64 5.12
C TYR A 521 1.93 -23.58 6.06
N ILE A 522 2.14 -23.08 7.27
CA ILE A 522 1.11 -22.98 8.31
C ILE A 522 0.39 -21.63 8.24
N GLY A 523 1.13 -20.56 7.97
CA GLY A 523 0.56 -19.22 7.93
C GLY A 523 1.61 -18.11 8.02
N GLN A 524 1.10 -16.91 8.25
CA GLN A 524 1.88 -15.69 8.37
C GLN A 524 1.60 -15.02 9.72
N SER A 525 2.65 -14.54 10.36
CA SER A 525 2.61 -13.74 11.58
C SER A 525 3.42 -12.45 11.38
N ASN A 526 3.34 -11.53 12.34
CA ASN A 526 4.26 -10.42 12.45
C ASN A 526 5.18 -10.67 13.64
N LEU A 527 6.47 -10.63 13.39
CA LEU A 527 7.47 -10.55 14.44
C LEU A 527 7.40 -9.15 15.04
N ASP A 528 6.81 -9.04 16.22
CA ASP A 528 6.92 -7.86 17.07
C ASP A 528 8.15 -8.03 17.97
N ILE A 529 8.86 -6.94 18.24
CA ILE A 529 10.03 -6.91 19.15
C ILE A 529 9.91 -5.78 20.17
N GLY A 530 8.73 -5.16 20.26
CA GLY A 530 8.43 -4.04 21.15
C GLY A 530 8.00 -4.44 22.55
N PHE A 531 7.92 -5.74 22.85
CA PHE A 531 7.56 -6.27 24.16
C PHE A 531 8.79 -6.49 25.05
N THR A 532 8.57 -6.53 26.37
CA THR A 532 9.63 -6.64 27.40
C THR A 532 9.91 -8.07 27.85
N ASP A 533 9.29 -9.06 27.19
CA ASP A 533 9.42 -10.47 27.54
C ASP A 533 10.73 -11.05 27.00
N ASP A 534 11.35 -11.91 27.81
CA ASP A 534 12.64 -12.57 27.55
C ASP A 534 12.54 -13.78 26.60
N THR A 535 11.30 -14.09 26.18
CA THR A 535 10.96 -15.26 25.38
C THR A 535 10.09 -14.86 24.20
N LEU A 536 10.52 -15.22 23.00
CA LEU A 536 9.80 -15.00 21.76
C LEU A 536 8.92 -16.22 21.45
N ASP A 537 7.61 -16.03 21.49
CA ASP A 537 6.63 -17.07 21.14
C ASP A 537 6.27 -17.01 19.65
N ILE A 538 6.50 -18.12 18.95
CA ILE A 538 6.15 -18.30 17.54
C ILE A 538 5.12 -19.41 17.41
N SER A 539 3.87 -19.07 17.13
CA SER A 539 2.82 -20.07 16.93
C SER A 539 3.01 -20.84 15.62
N LEU A 540 3.17 -22.16 15.74
CA LEU A 540 3.29 -23.12 14.64
C LEU A 540 1.96 -23.73 14.23
N GLY A 541 0.85 -23.17 14.72
CA GLY A 541 -0.51 -23.51 14.30
C GLY A 541 -1.23 -24.52 15.18
N ALA A 542 -2.47 -24.80 14.79
CA ALA A 542 -3.37 -25.71 15.49
C ALA A 542 -3.04 -27.18 15.19
N ASP A 543 -3.05 -28.02 16.23
CA ASP A 543 -2.86 -29.47 16.09
C ASP A 543 -4.10 -30.24 16.54
N PRO A 544 -4.95 -30.70 15.60
CA PRO A 544 -6.19 -31.41 15.93
C PRO A 544 -5.96 -32.81 16.52
N SER A 545 -4.71 -33.32 16.53
CA SER A 545 -4.39 -34.62 17.14
C SER A 545 -4.43 -34.58 18.66
N ILE A 546 -4.39 -33.40 19.28
CA ILE A 546 -4.56 -33.21 20.72
C ILE A 546 -6.00 -32.81 20.99
N ILE A 547 -6.74 -33.69 21.66
CA ILE A 547 -8.17 -33.46 21.94
C ILE A 547 -8.30 -32.92 23.36
N ILE A 548 -8.89 -31.73 23.48
CA ILE A 548 -9.14 -31.07 24.76
C ILE A 548 -10.65 -30.91 24.97
N GLU A 549 -11.13 -31.37 26.12
CA GLU A 549 -12.51 -31.20 26.52
C GLU A 549 -12.57 -30.43 27.83
N ARG A 550 -13.45 -29.43 27.90
CA ARG A 550 -13.80 -28.70 29.12
C ARG A 550 -15.26 -28.95 29.45
N LYS A 551 -15.52 -29.59 30.58
CA LYS A 551 -16.87 -29.97 31.02
C LYS A 551 -17.14 -29.46 32.44
N ARG A 552 -18.35 -28.97 32.67
CA ARG A 552 -18.85 -28.70 34.04
C ARG A 552 -19.28 -30.01 34.68
N ILE A 553 -18.67 -30.41 35.80
CA ILE A 553 -18.93 -31.70 36.45
C ILE A 553 -20.27 -31.70 37.19
N ASN A 554 -20.72 -30.55 37.72
CA ASN A 554 -21.97 -30.46 38.47
C ASN A 554 -22.99 -29.47 37.86
N ALA A 555 -24.18 -30.02 37.53
CA ALA A 555 -25.39 -29.29 37.12
C ALA A 555 -26.24 -28.81 38.31
N LYS A 556 -25.92 -29.23 39.54
CA LYS A 556 -26.51 -28.66 40.76
C LYS A 556 -25.54 -27.64 41.33
N SER A 557 -25.74 -26.37 40.96
CA SER A 557 -25.35 -25.27 41.85
C SER A 557 -26.09 -25.54 43.15
N SER A 558 -25.41 -26.09 44.15
CA SER A 558 -25.98 -26.11 45.49
C SER A 558 -25.91 -24.67 45.97
N ARG A 559 -26.90 -23.86 45.60
CA ARG A 559 -27.18 -22.60 46.28
C ARG A 559 -27.58 -22.95 47.70
N GLN A 560 -26.59 -23.23 48.52
CA GLN A 560 -26.77 -23.42 49.94
C GLN A 560 -26.93 -22.01 50.52
N VAL A 561 -28.10 -21.76 51.09
CA VAL A 561 -28.35 -20.54 51.87
C VAL A 561 -27.76 -20.79 53.24
N ILE A 562 -26.67 -20.09 53.57
CA ILE A 562 -26.02 -20.16 54.87
C ILE A 562 -26.24 -18.79 55.52
N GLY A 563 -27.29 -18.66 56.33
CA GLY A 563 -27.64 -17.40 56.97
C GLY A 563 -28.04 -16.29 55.97
N SER A 564 -27.43 -15.12 56.08
CA SER A 564 -27.68 -13.96 55.20
C SER A 564 -26.91 -14.00 53.87
N LYS A 565 -26.02 -14.98 53.68
CA LYS A 565 -25.19 -15.16 52.47
C LYS A 565 -25.65 -16.37 51.65
N ARG A 566 -25.43 -16.30 50.34
CA ARG A 566 -25.55 -17.41 49.37
C ARG A 566 -24.16 -17.92 49.02
N LYS A 567 -23.99 -19.24 48.90
CA LYS A 567 -22.78 -19.88 48.36
C LYS A 567 -23.10 -20.49 46.99
N ASP A 568 -22.41 -20.04 45.93
CA ASP A 568 -22.42 -20.68 44.60
C ASP A 568 -21.14 -21.50 44.44
N VAL A 569 -21.26 -22.76 44.04
CA VAL A 569 -20.12 -23.68 43.87
C VAL A 569 -20.01 -24.06 42.40
N ARG A 570 -18.80 -23.96 41.85
CA ARG A 570 -18.51 -24.28 40.46
C ARG A 570 -17.33 -25.24 40.39
N GLU A 571 -17.49 -26.24 39.55
CA GLU A 571 -16.53 -27.32 39.38
C GLU A 571 -16.45 -27.67 37.90
N TRP A 572 -15.22 -27.68 37.40
CA TRP A 572 -14.90 -27.91 36.01
C TRP A 572 -13.83 -28.98 35.92
N GLU A 573 -13.95 -29.84 34.92
CA GLU A 573 -12.93 -30.81 34.52
C GLU A 573 -12.46 -30.46 33.12
N VAL A 574 -11.14 -30.42 32.95
CA VAL A 574 -10.47 -30.36 31.66
C VAL A 574 -9.78 -31.70 31.42
N THR A 575 -10.13 -32.38 30.34
CA THR A 575 -9.46 -33.61 29.89
C THR A 575 -8.64 -33.30 28.66
N VAL A 576 -7.36 -33.67 28.67
CA VAL A 576 -6.45 -33.54 27.53
C VAL A 576 -6.03 -34.94 27.09
N ARG A 577 -6.18 -35.24 25.79
CA ARG A 577 -5.78 -36.51 25.18
C ARG A 577 -4.76 -36.27 24.07
N ASN A 578 -3.58 -36.89 24.21
CA ASN A 578 -2.54 -36.88 23.20
C ASN A 578 -2.73 -38.08 22.25
N ASN A 579 -3.14 -37.87 21.00
CA ASN A 579 -3.20 -38.95 19.99
C ASN A 579 -1.95 -39.05 19.11
N LYS A 580 -0.91 -38.25 19.37
CA LYS A 580 0.37 -38.33 18.66
C LYS A 580 1.13 -39.59 19.06
N ASN A 581 2.13 -39.92 18.24
CA ASN A 581 3.08 -41.02 18.46
C ASN A 581 4.24 -40.66 19.41
N GLN A 582 4.26 -39.46 19.99
CA GLN A 582 5.31 -38.96 20.89
C GLN A 582 4.73 -38.33 22.17
N GLU A 583 5.55 -38.12 23.19
CA GLU A 583 5.18 -37.33 24.38
C GLU A 583 5.02 -35.85 24.01
N ILE A 584 4.08 -35.16 24.66
CA ILE A 584 3.90 -33.71 24.50
C ILE A 584 4.00 -33.00 25.85
N ARG A 585 4.46 -31.75 25.83
CA ARG A 585 4.26 -30.77 26.90
C ARG A 585 3.14 -29.82 26.50
N ILE A 586 2.17 -29.61 27.39
CA ILE A 586 1.03 -28.73 27.13
C ILE A 586 0.70 -27.86 28.35
N GLN A 587 0.55 -26.57 28.09
CA GLN A 587 0.04 -25.58 29.03
C GLN A 587 -1.47 -25.38 28.81
N ILE A 588 -2.26 -25.66 29.84
CA ILE A 588 -3.70 -25.43 29.85
C ILE A 588 -3.97 -24.20 30.71
N GLU A 589 -4.78 -23.29 30.19
CA GLU A 589 -5.17 -22.06 30.86
C GLU A 589 -6.69 -22.01 31.08
N ASP A 590 -7.08 -21.58 32.28
CA ASP A 590 -8.46 -21.26 32.61
C ASP A 590 -8.48 -20.06 33.57
N GLN A 591 -9.65 -19.74 34.12
CA GLN A 591 -9.81 -18.55 34.94
C GLN A 591 -10.68 -18.82 36.16
N LEU A 592 -10.19 -18.36 37.32
CA LEU A 592 -10.95 -18.20 38.55
C LEU A 592 -11.54 -16.78 38.63
N PRO A 593 -12.73 -16.60 39.21
CA PRO A 593 -13.26 -15.27 39.46
C PRO A 593 -12.36 -14.49 40.41
N ILE A 594 -12.31 -13.17 40.21
CA ILE A 594 -11.72 -12.18 41.12
C ILE A 594 -12.79 -11.17 41.55
N THR A 595 -12.57 -10.49 42.67
CA THR A 595 -13.50 -9.46 43.18
C THR A 595 -12.70 -8.33 43.84
N HIS A 596 -13.19 -7.11 43.68
CA HIS A 596 -12.72 -5.93 44.43
C HIS A 596 -13.74 -5.50 45.51
N GLU A 597 -14.87 -6.21 45.59
CA GLU A 597 -15.92 -5.97 46.59
C GLU A 597 -15.63 -6.78 47.85
N ASP A 598 -15.58 -6.10 49.00
CA ASP A 598 -15.29 -6.70 50.31
C ASP A 598 -16.39 -7.67 50.79
N ASP A 599 -17.60 -7.59 50.23
CA ASP A 599 -18.74 -8.43 50.62
C ASP A 599 -18.85 -9.76 49.84
N ILE A 600 -18.01 -9.94 48.82
CA ILE A 600 -17.86 -11.18 48.04
C ILE A 600 -16.61 -11.93 48.50
N GLU A 601 -16.78 -13.17 48.97
CA GLU A 601 -15.66 -14.05 49.32
C GLU A 601 -15.53 -15.15 48.26
N ILE A 602 -14.32 -15.36 47.74
CA ILE A 602 -14.01 -16.41 46.76
C ILE A 602 -13.10 -17.45 47.42
N GLU A 603 -13.59 -18.68 47.58
CA GLU A 603 -12.81 -19.80 48.12
C GLU A 603 -12.37 -20.73 46.98
N ARG A 604 -11.06 -20.98 46.87
CA ARG A 604 -10.46 -21.95 45.95
C ARG A 604 -10.46 -23.31 46.63
N GLU A 605 -11.26 -24.28 46.17
CA GLU A 605 -11.46 -25.57 46.85
C GLU A 605 -10.56 -26.70 46.28
N SER A 606 -10.40 -26.78 44.96
CA SER A 606 -9.49 -27.72 44.27
C SER A 606 -8.92 -27.03 43.05
N LEU A 607 -7.64 -27.26 42.74
CA LEU A 607 -6.98 -26.72 41.54
C LEU A 607 -6.14 -27.77 40.81
N SER A 608 -6.08 -29.02 41.31
CA SER A 608 -5.28 -30.11 40.75
C SER A 608 -3.86 -29.71 40.30
N GLY A 609 -3.18 -28.93 41.16
CA GLY A 609 -1.81 -28.47 40.95
C GLY A 609 -1.64 -27.25 40.03
N GLY A 610 -2.73 -26.62 39.59
CA GLY A 610 -2.68 -25.41 38.76
C GLY A 610 -2.13 -24.22 39.54
N LYS A 611 -1.25 -23.46 38.89
CA LYS A 611 -0.68 -22.22 39.42
C LYS A 611 -1.63 -21.06 39.14
N VAL A 612 -1.87 -20.20 40.12
CA VAL A 612 -2.83 -19.10 40.01
C VAL A 612 -2.09 -17.77 40.08
N ASP A 613 -2.40 -16.89 39.13
CA ASP A 613 -2.10 -15.46 39.24
C ASP A 613 -3.22 -14.79 40.04
N GLU A 614 -2.88 -14.22 41.21
CA GLU A 614 -3.87 -13.66 42.13
C GLU A 614 -4.47 -12.34 41.65
N ILE A 615 -3.79 -11.63 40.74
CA ILE A 615 -4.24 -10.34 40.20
C ILE A 615 -5.25 -10.59 39.08
N THR A 616 -4.92 -11.50 38.16
CA THR A 616 -5.75 -11.76 36.96
C THR A 616 -6.78 -12.86 37.18
N GLY A 617 -6.58 -13.71 38.19
CA GLY A 617 -7.37 -14.92 38.43
C GLY A 617 -7.04 -16.06 37.46
N MET A 618 -6.04 -15.90 36.60
CA MET A 618 -5.64 -16.93 35.64
C MET A 618 -5.09 -18.16 36.34
N ILE A 619 -5.49 -19.35 35.91
CA ILE A 619 -4.97 -20.64 36.37
C ILE A 619 -4.29 -21.38 35.22
N VAL A 620 -3.07 -21.87 35.48
CA VAL A 620 -2.22 -22.52 34.48
C VAL A 620 -1.78 -23.91 34.96
N TRP A 621 -1.95 -24.94 34.12
CA TRP A 621 -1.39 -26.28 34.32
C TRP A 621 -0.36 -26.60 33.23
N ASP A 622 0.86 -26.94 33.65
CA ASP A 622 1.91 -27.46 32.75
C ASP A 622 1.96 -28.98 32.85
N LEU A 623 1.57 -29.66 31.76
CA LEU A 623 1.34 -31.10 31.73
C LEU A 623 2.25 -31.77 30.70
N ARG A 624 2.97 -32.81 31.12
CA ARG A 624 3.57 -33.79 30.20
C ARG A 624 2.65 -34.97 29.98
N ILE A 625 2.31 -35.29 28.74
CA ILE A 625 1.37 -36.36 28.38
C ILE A 625 2.02 -37.30 27.38
N GLY A 626 2.34 -38.52 27.84
CA GLY A 626 2.91 -39.55 26.98
C GLY A 626 1.99 -39.97 25.82
N ARG A 627 2.59 -40.62 24.81
CA ARG A 627 1.92 -41.14 23.61
C ARG A 627 0.61 -41.86 23.92
N GLY A 628 -0.48 -41.44 23.27
CA GLY A 628 -1.80 -42.10 23.37
C GLY A 628 -2.46 -42.00 24.75
N LYS A 629 -1.90 -41.21 25.69
CA LYS A 629 -2.43 -41.07 27.05
C LYS A 629 -3.33 -39.85 27.17
N SER A 630 -4.09 -39.83 28.26
CA SER A 630 -4.88 -38.69 28.68
C SER A 630 -4.51 -38.26 30.08
N LYS A 631 -4.58 -36.96 30.33
CA LYS A 631 -4.55 -36.37 31.68
C LYS A 631 -5.83 -35.60 31.93
N LYS A 632 -6.20 -35.55 33.20
CA LYS A 632 -7.34 -34.78 33.69
C LYS A 632 -6.85 -33.80 34.73
N VAL A 633 -7.34 -32.57 34.64
CA VAL A 633 -7.21 -31.56 35.68
C VAL A 633 -8.60 -31.03 36.00
N ASP A 634 -8.85 -30.77 37.26
CA ASP A 634 -10.09 -30.17 37.72
C ASP A 634 -9.79 -28.90 38.53
N PHE A 635 -10.75 -27.99 38.50
CA PHE A 635 -10.75 -26.89 39.44
C PHE A 635 -12.15 -26.63 39.96
N LYS A 636 -12.19 -26.33 41.26
CA LYS A 636 -13.39 -26.09 42.02
C LYS A 636 -13.20 -24.83 42.84
N TYR A 637 -14.17 -23.94 42.75
CA TYR A 637 -14.22 -22.74 43.56
C TYR A 637 -15.63 -22.47 44.03
N SER A 638 -15.74 -21.66 45.06
CA SER A 638 -17.02 -21.19 45.56
C SER A 638 -17.03 -19.70 45.82
N ILE A 639 -18.19 -19.09 45.62
CA ILE A 639 -18.41 -17.67 45.77
C ILE A 639 -19.47 -17.50 46.85
N LYS A 640 -19.12 -16.84 47.95
CA LYS A 640 -20.07 -16.43 48.99
C LYS A 640 -20.38 -14.95 48.85
N TYR A 641 -21.65 -14.60 48.83
CA TYR A 641 -22.11 -13.24 48.59
C TYR A 641 -23.47 -12.98 49.27
N PRO A 642 -23.89 -11.72 49.51
CA PRO A 642 -25.17 -11.42 50.15
C PRO A 642 -26.38 -11.96 49.35
N LYS A 643 -27.39 -12.49 50.05
CA LYS A 643 -28.53 -13.16 49.41
C LYS A 643 -29.37 -12.30 48.44
N ASN A 644 -29.30 -10.98 48.60
CA ASN A 644 -30.04 -10.00 47.79
C ASN A 644 -29.17 -9.38 46.68
N MET A 645 -27.89 -9.73 46.59
CA MET A 645 -26.99 -9.23 45.57
C MET A 645 -27.15 -10.05 44.28
N LEU A 646 -27.22 -9.36 43.13
CA LEU A 646 -27.20 -9.97 41.80
C LEU A 646 -25.76 -9.99 41.30
N LEU A 647 -25.23 -11.18 41.04
CA LEU A 647 -23.91 -11.33 40.41
C LEU A 647 -24.04 -11.14 38.89
N ALA A 648 -23.34 -10.16 38.35
CA ALA A 648 -23.11 -10.01 36.92
C ALA A 648 -21.70 -10.52 36.59
N TRP A 649 -21.59 -11.39 35.60
CA TRP A 649 -20.29 -11.80 35.05
C TRP A 649 -19.93 -10.79 33.97
N GLN A 650 -18.84 -10.06 34.17
CA GLN A 650 -18.29 -9.14 33.18
C GLN A 650 -17.30 -9.86 32.27
#